data_AF-A0A9W8BAQ4-F1
#
_entry.id   AF-A0A9W8BAQ4-F1
#
_cell.length_a   1.000
_cell.length_b   1.000
_cell.length_c   1.000
_cell.angle_alpha   90.00
_cell.angle_beta   90.00
_cell.angle_gamma   90.00
#
_symmetry.space_group_name_H-M   'P 1'
#
loop_
_entity.id
_entity.type
_entity.pdbx_description
1 polymer ?
#
loop_
_entity_poly.entity_id
_entity_poly.type
_entity_poly.pdbx_seq_one_letter_code
_entity_poly.pdbx_strand_id
1 'polypeptide(L)'
;ASETERVFTLAATEAQLPKADAWLEAVAGSELGWLRALLTARVVAQGRRYADNVVRRVLRPRAGLVARVRVEGGRAQAVEVADASGRRALGIALEAGSTIRVSLYAAVRGAESALELLFRYRPQTPSVPIHEVVAGRDERTRRFYAHVWPGPSSGARLSNGAQQLLPADCAMRVFRDAGRVARAQDVDAFVSAVGVGGGGSAQGAPLDYAMCAFWPALAQCLLACGGDLRGLVHVSNTLRAVGAMRAGQRLSSEAWITEAVDGAGGRAVAVAGRVLSDGAPAVEIETAFLLRGSGGGSGSGPGSQPRGFRHVREAPAILRVADARMLALLRAKEWLVPAPAAAHLLRVGARLVFRLESRHRLGPRAHVATFGAVLAAARGGAWAHVACVDYESGTARGNAVLDFLARHAAPEHARTPVPPRAAGAASLRVPPSGAAFAAAGGDHNPIHTSAFFADAAGLPGPIAHGLWTAAAARAAADAHAPGRVRAFAARFVAAVRPAARLDLCMRHVAFERGRRVVHVTAATRDGARVLDASAEVAQPPTAYLFPGQGAHAVAMGMARYAESPPARAVWDAADAFMRATYAVPLLDIVRRNPRSLTVHFVGPRGAAVRAAYRAMAWDAADGAPPTPFFPDIAADALAYTFAAPAGLLNATQFTQPALLVCEVAEFAHLRACGVVPPDAAFAGHSLGEFAGLCAVADVMTPEAAADIGFCRGLAMLHAVPRDSRCRSSPYAMAAVNPARVRPAFGLDGLQAAVDQIRACNHGLLEVVNHNVPGSQYVVAGERLLLDALSHVLDALACPSPASPHSHPPLSELALCALRAARLRRAADASAALPTSRAFVPLPAIDVPFHSTILRPGVPSFRRLLQAKISPEDIDPARLRHRY
;
A
#
# COMPACT_ATOMS: atom_id res chain seq x y z
N ALA A 1 46.48 46.54 -36.40
CA ALA A 1 45.17 47.21 -36.25
C ALA A 1 44.85 47.27 -34.76
N SER A 2 44.37 48.40 -34.23
CA SER A 2 44.08 48.53 -32.78
C SER A 2 42.85 47.70 -32.41
N GLU A 3 43.01 46.79 -31.45
CA GLU A 3 41.89 46.09 -30.81
C GLU A 3 41.10 47.09 -29.96
N THR A 4 39.78 47.11 -30.11
CA THR A 4 38.88 48.02 -29.37
C THR A 4 37.73 47.22 -28.76
N GLU A 5 37.29 47.61 -27.56
CA GLU A 5 36.21 46.93 -26.84
C GLU A 5 35.02 47.88 -26.62
N ARG A 6 33.81 47.44 -26.98
CA ARG A 6 32.56 48.15 -26.68
C ARG A 6 31.88 47.51 -25.48
N VAL A 7 31.70 48.25 -24.40
CA VAL A 7 31.07 47.75 -23.17
C VAL A 7 29.68 48.34 -23.01
N PHE A 8 28.69 47.48 -22.79
CA PHE A 8 27.30 47.83 -22.56
C PHE A 8 26.88 47.33 -21.17
N THR A 9 26.45 48.25 -20.30
CA THR A 9 25.98 47.93 -18.94
C THR A 9 24.50 48.29 -18.82
N LEU A 10 23.65 47.32 -18.52
CA LEU A 10 22.22 47.53 -18.32
C LEU A 10 21.91 47.88 -16.87
N ALA A 11 20.88 48.71 -16.67
CA ALA A 11 20.42 49.14 -15.37
C ALA A 11 20.05 47.96 -14.46
N ALA A 12 20.16 48.14 -13.14
CA ALA A 12 19.85 47.11 -12.16
C ALA A 12 18.33 46.86 -11.96
N THR A 13 17.46 47.67 -12.59
CA THR A 13 16.00 47.56 -12.46
C THR A 13 15.35 47.23 -13.81
N GLU A 14 14.33 46.37 -13.79
CA GLU A 14 13.65 45.94 -15.03
C GLU A 14 12.92 47.09 -15.75
N ALA A 15 12.43 48.08 -15.02
CA ALA A 15 11.70 49.23 -15.57
C ALA A 15 12.55 50.13 -16.49
N GLN A 16 13.87 50.08 -16.34
CA GLN A 16 14.83 50.90 -17.09
C GLN A 16 15.49 50.13 -18.24
N LEU A 17 15.01 48.93 -18.55
CA LEU A 17 15.60 48.11 -19.62
C LEU A 17 15.15 48.60 -21.01
N PRO A 18 16.06 48.63 -22.00
CA PRO A 18 15.70 48.94 -23.38
C PRO A 18 14.76 47.88 -23.97
N LYS A 19 14.01 48.25 -25.01
CA LYS A 19 13.29 47.27 -25.83
C LYS A 19 14.28 46.26 -26.43
N ALA A 20 13.90 44.99 -26.47
CA ALA A 20 14.79 43.90 -26.89
C ALA A 20 15.42 44.12 -28.28
N ASP A 21 14.65 44.60 -29.25
CA ASP A 21 15.16 44.85 -30.60
C ASP A 21 16.16 46.02 -30.64
N ALA A 22 15.89 47.12 -29.92
CA ALA A 22 16.82 48.24 -29.82
C ALA A 22 18.13 47.84 -29.12
N TRP A 23 18.04 46.99 -28.10
CA TRP A 23 19.20 46.41 -27.42
C TRP A 23 20.06 45.57 -28.37
N LEU A 24 19.44 44.65 -29.11
CA LEU A 24 20.15 43.76 -30.03
C LEU A 24 20.79 44.54 -31.19
N GLU A 25 20.12 45.58 -31.71
CA GLU A 25 20.68 46.50 -32.72
C GLU A 25 21.92 47.24 -32.19
N ALA A 26 21.88 47.73 -30.94
CA ALA A 26 23.02 48.42 -30.32
C ALA A 26 24.23 47.49 -30.15
N VAL A 27 24.02 46.27 -29.65
CA VAL A 27 25.09 45.27 -29.48
C VAL A 27 25.66 44.83 -30.83
N ALA A 28 24.81 44.64 -31.84
CA ALA A 28 25.23 44.29 -33.19
C ALA A 28 26.15 45.34 -33.81
N GLY A 29 25.82 46.63 -33.67
CA GLY A 29 26.47 47.73 -34.38
C GLY A 29 25.97 47.89 -35.82
N SER A 30 26.43 48.95 -36.49
CA SER A 30 26.01 49.33 -37.85
C SER A 30 26.65 48.49 -38.96
N GLU A 31 27.82 47.90 -38.70
CA GLU A 31 28.57 47.11 -39.68
C GLU A 31 27.80 45.85 -40.13
N LEU A 32 27.70 45.67 -41.45
CA LEU A 32 27.10 44.47 -42.04
C LEU A 32 28.07 43.30 -41.89
N GLY A 33 27.74 42.35 -41.02
CA GLY A 33 28.58 41.19 -40.75
C GLY A 33 27.87 40.07 -40.01
N TRP A 34 28.62 39.03 -39.66
CA TRP A 34 28.10 37.83 -39.01
C TRP A 34 27.35 38.13 -37.70
N LEU A 35 27.86 39.07 -36.88
CA LEU A 35 27.25 39.41 -35.60
C LEU A 35 25.91 40.12 -35.81
N ARG A 36 25.87 41.11 -36.71
CA ARG A 36 24.62 41.80 -37.06
C ARG A 36 23.60 40.82 -37.65
N ALA A 37 24.01 39.96 -38.57
CA ALA A 37 23.15 38.91 -39.11
C ALA A 37 22.62 37.97 -38.01
N LEU A 38 23.46 37.57 -37.06
CA LEU A 38 23.06 36.71 -35.94
C LEU A 38 22.06 37.38 -35.00
N LEU A 39 22.23 38.66 -34.66
CA LEU A 39 21.39 39.31 -33.65
C LEU A 39 20.10 39.90 -34.22
N THR A 40 20.08 40.27 -35.51
CA THR A 40 18.92 40.91 -36.16
C THR A 40 18.02 39.93 -36.92
N ALA A 41 18.53 38.77 -37.36
CA ALA A 41 17.70 37.75 -38.01
C ALA A 41 16.62 37.22 -37.06
N ARG A 42 15.35 37.26 -37.47
CA ARG A 42 14.24 36.71 -36.67
C ARG A 42 14.25 35.18 -36.65
N VAL A 43 14.65 34.59 -37.77
CA VAL A 43 14.69 33.14 -37.97
C VAL A 43 16.08 32.68 -38.37
N VAL A 44 16.40 31.43 -38.04
CA VAL A 44 17.60 30.71 -38.49
C VAL A 44 17.18 29.49 -39.28
N ALA A 45 18.00 29.10 -40.26
CA ALA A 45 17.76 27.88 -41.03
C ALA A 45 18.24 26.64 -40.25
N GLN A 46 17.37 25.65 -40.08
CA GLN A 46 17.67 24.32 -39.56
C GLN A 46 17.44 23.29 -40.68
N GLY A 47 18.47 23.02 -41.49
CA GLY A 47 18.30 22.21 -42.71
C GLY A 47 17.35 22.87 -43.70
N ARG A 48 16.18 22.27 -43.93
CA ARG A 48 15.11 22.82 -44.80
C ARG A 48 14.01 23.56 -44.05
N ARG A 49 14.10 23.67 -42.72
CA ARG A 49 13.09 24.34 -41.87
C ARG A 49 13.62 25.68 -41.38
N TYR A 50 12.72 26.58 -41.04
CA TYR A 50 13.03 27.80 -40.30
C TYR A 50 12.64 27.62 -38.84
N ALA A 51 13.50 28.12 -37.95
CA ALA A 51 13.25 28.13 -36.51
C ALA A 51 13.50 29.54 -35.97
N ASP A 52 12.83 29.88 -34.87
CA ASP A 52 13.09 31.13 -34.16
C ASP A 52 14.56 31.22 -33.76
N ASN A 53 15.12 32.42 -33.92
CA ASN A 53 16.49 32.66 -33.52
C ASN A 53 16.65 32.65 -31.99
N VAL A 54 17.15 31.53 -31.48
CA VAL A 54 17.39 31.31 -30.04
C VAL A 54 18.34 32.34 -29.42
N VAL A 55 19.31 32.86 -30.19
CA VAL A 55 20.31 33.81 -29.69
C VAL A 55 19.65 35.13 -29.29
N ARG A 56 18.61 35.56 -30.01
CA ARG A 56 17.83 36.75 -29.66
C ARG A 56 17.12 36.61 -28.31
N ARG A 57 16.57 35.42 -28.02
CA ARG A 57 15.94 35.14 -26.73
C ARG A 57 16.96 35.11 -25.60
N VAL A 58 18.08 34.42 -25.83
CA VAL A 58 19.15 34.27 -24.82
C VAL A 58 19.79 35.62 -24.50
N LEU A 59 20.03 36.48 -25.50
CA LEU A 59 20.67 37.80 -25.33
C LEU A 59 19.67 38.92 -25.03
N ARG A 60 18.41 38.62 -24.70
CA ARG A 60 17.43 39.66 -24.32
C ARG A 60 17.95 40.50 -23.14
N PRO A 61 17.61 41.80 -23.09
CA PRO A 61 18.08 42.68 -22.03
C PRO A 61 17.57 42.20 -20.67
N ARG A 62 18.45 42.22 -19.66
CA ARG A 62 18.14 41.84 -18.27
C ARG A 62 18.79 42.81 -17.30
N ALA A 63 18.19 42.95 -16.13
CA ALA A 63 18.69 43.81 -15.07
C ALA A 63 20.13 43.44 -14.69
N GLY A 64 21.03 44.42 -14.63
CA GLY A 64 22.43 44.26 -14.25
C GLY A 64 23.31 43.48 -15.24
N LEU A 65 22.82 43.19 -16.46
CA LEU A 65 23.60 42.47 -17.47
C LEU A 65 24.69 43.37 -18.06
N VAL A 66 25.89 42.81 -18.23
CA VAL A 66 27.02 43.49 -18.88
C VAL A 66 27.43 42.72 -20.13
N ALA A 67 27.42 43.36 -21.29
CA ALA A 67 27.88 42.79 -22.55
C ALA A 67 29.13 43.52 -23.06
N ARG A 68 30.17 42.78 -23.43
CA ARG A 68 31.43 43.29 -23.99
C ARG A 68 31.59 42.77 -25.41
N VAL A 69 31.77 43.67 -26.38
CA VAL A 69 31.99 43.31 -27.78
C VAL A 69 33.42 43.66 -28.17
N ARG A 70 34.21 42.64 -28.49
CA ARG A 70 35.58 42.78 -28.97
C ARG A 70 35.58 43.05 -30.47
N VAL A 71 36.25 44.10 -30.89
CA VAL A 71 36.30 44.57 -32.28
C VAL A 71 37.75 44.69 -32.73
N GLU A 72 38.07 44.06 -33.86
CA GLU A 72 39.40 44.10 -34.46
C GLU A 72 39.26 44.50 -35.94
N GLY A 73 40.01 45.53 -36.36
CA GLY A 73 39.93 46.05 -37.74
C GLY A 73 38.52 46.53 -38.13
N GLY A 74 37.75 47.08 -37.18
CA GLY A 74 36.38 47.52 -37.37
C GLY A 74 35.33 46.40 -37.40
N ARG A 75 35.74 45.12 -37.31
CA ARG A 75 34.83 43.97 -37.34
C ARG A 75 34.70 43.31 -35.97
N ALA A 76 33.48 42.95 -35.59
CA ALA A 76 33.23 42.23 -34.34
C ALA A 76 33.85 40.83 -34.40
N GLN A 77 34.61 40.47 -33.36
CA GLN A 77 35.29 39.17 -33.22
C GLN A 77 34.57 38.28 -32.20
N ALA A 78 34.18 38.86 -31.07
CA ALA A 78 33.50 38.14 -30.00
C ALA A 78 32.56 39.04 -29.18
N VAL A 79 31.58 38.43 -28.53
CA VAL A 79 30.71 39.03 -27.52
C VAL A 79 30.81 38.19 -26.25
N GLU A 80 31.10 38.82 -25.13
CA GLU A 80 31.07 38.18 -23.81
C GLU A 80 30.02 38.86 -22.94
N VAL A 81 29.24 38.05 -22.23
CA VAL A 81 28.14 38.54 -21.39
C VAL A 81 28.30 37.99 -19.98
N ALA A 82 28.27 38.91 -19.01
CA ALA A 82 28.18 38.59 -17.59
C ALA A 82 26.75 38.81 -17.09
N ASP A 83 26.31 37.93 -16.19
CA ASP A 83 25.06 38.10 -15.46
C ASP A 83 25.16 39.20 -14.38
N ALA A 84 24.06 39.48 -13.68
CA ALA A 84 24.02 40.49 -12.61
C ALA A 84 24.95 40.19 -11.42
N SER A 85 25.45 38.95 -11.29
CA SER A 85 26.44 38.57 -10.28
C SER A 85 27.88 38.70 -10.77
N GLY A 86 28.09 39.19 -12.00
CA GLY A 86 29.41 39.32 -12.62
C GLY A 86 29.97 38.00 -13.16
N ARG A 87 29.20 36.90 -13.12
CA ARG A 87 29.64 35.60 -13.65
C ARG A 87 29.42 35.54 -15.15
N ARG A 88 30.35 34.89 -15.86
CA ARG A 88 30.23 34.64 -17.29
C ARG A 88 28.99 33.79 -17.57
N ALA A 89 28.13 34.26 -18.46
CA ALA A 89 26.84 33.62 -18.76
C ALA A 89 26.68 33.24 -20.23
N LEU A 90 27.18 34.07 -21.14
CA LEU A 90 27.14 33.82 -22.59
C LEU A 90 28.45 34.28 -23.24
N GLY A 91 28.94 33.50 -24.19
CA GLY A 91 30.01 33.87 -25.12
C GLY A 91 29.55 33.64 -26.56
N ILE A 92 29.87 34.55 -27.46
CA ILE A 92 29.64 34.42 -28.90
C ILE A 92 30.95 34.73 -29.59
N ALA A 93 31.47 33.82 -30.40
CA ALA A 93 32.71 34.03 -31.13
C ALA A 93 32.60 33.53 -32.57
N LEU A 94 33.27 34.22 -33.48
CA LEU A 94 33.48 33.73 -34.84
C LEU A 94 34.71 32.83 -34.86
N GLU A 95 34.57 31.64 -35.44
CA GLU A 95 35.64 30.67 -35.63
C GLU A 95 36.02 30.55 -37.10
N ALA A 96 37.11 29.83 -37.37
CA ALA A 96 37.54 29.52 -38.73
C ALA A 96 36.40 28.90 -39.56
N GLY A 97 36.32 29.28 -40.85
CA GLY A 97 35.31 28.76 -41.77
C GLY A 97 33.89 29.31 -41.58
N SER A 98 33.76 30.55 -41.07
CA SER A 98 32.46 31.25 -40.89
C SER A 98 31.50 30.55 -39.92
N THR A 99 32.04 29.77 -38.99
CA THR A 99 31.25 29.11 -37.94
C THR A 99 31.15 30.07 -36.75
N ILE A 100 29.94 30.28 -36.24
CA ILE A 100 29.70 31.08 -35.04
C ILE A 100 29.44 30.12 -33.89
N ARG A 101 30.26 30.20 -32.85
CA ARG A 101 30.08 29.46 -31.60
C ARG A 101 29.37 30.33 -30.58
N VAL A 102 28.24 29.86 -30.08
CA VAL A 102 27.46 30.47 -29.00
C VAL A 102 27.54 29.54 -27.79
N SER A 103 28.28 29.95 -26.76
CA SER A 103 28.55 29.17 -25.55
C SER A 103 27.74 29.69 -24.38
N LEU A 104 26.87 28.85 -23.82
CA LEU A 104 26.12 29.15 -22.58
C LEU A 104 26.87 28.57 -21.39
N TYR A 105 27.23 29.41 -20.43
CA TYR A 105 28.04 29.01 -19.28
C TYR A 105 27.18 28.74 -18.05
N ALA A 106 27.40 27.58 -17.42
CA ALA A 106 26.79 27.21 -16.16
C ALA A 106 27.88 26.83 -15.16
N ALA A 107 27.84 27.43 -13.97
CA ALA A 107 28.65 26.99 -12.85
C ALA A 107 27.95 25.81 -12.15
N VAL A 108 28.52 24.61 -12.28
CA VAL A 108 27.94 23.38 -11.73
C VAL A 108 29.00 22.65 -10.92
N ARG A 109 28.71 22.36 -9.65
CA ARG A 109 29.62 21.65 -8.74
C ARG A 109 31.03 22.26 -8.65
N GLY A 110 31.13 23.59 -8.70
CA GLY A 110 32.40 24.31 -8.62
C GLY A 110 33.21 24.35 -9.93
N ALA A 111 32.71 23.76 -11.02
CA ALA A 111 33.33 23.84 -12.33
C ALA A 111 32.45 24.62 -13.32
N GLU A 112 33.08 25.39 -14.21
CA GLU A 112 32.37 26.01 -15.34
C GLU A 112 32.17 24.97 -16.44
N SER A 113 30.93 24.82 -16.91
CA SER A 113 30.57 23.97 -18.06
C SER A 113 29.89 24.82 -19.12
N ALA A 114 30.21 24.57 -20.39
CA ALA A 114 29.66 25.31 -21.51
C ALA A 114 28.80 24.42 -22.41
N LEU A 115 27.58 24.87 -22.72
CA LEU A 115 26.74 24.29 -23.76
C LEU A 115 26.96 25.07 -25.06
N GLU A 116 27.42 24.37 -26.10
CA GLU A 116 27.77 24.98 -27.39
C GLU A 116 26.65 24.85 -28.43
N LEU A 117 26.13 26.00 -28.86
CA LEU A 117 25.24 26.13 -30.01
C LEU A 117 26.05 26.66 -31.19
N LEU A 118 26.09 25.91 -32.28
CA LEU A 118 26.92 26.22 -33.45
C LEU A 118 26.03 26.70 -34.60
N PHE A 119 26.43 27.81 -35.21
CA PHE A 119 25.78 28.37 -36.40
C PHE A 119 26.82 28.58 -37.50
N ARG A 120 26.39 28.67 -38.75
CA ARG A 120 27.23 29.04 -39.89
C ARG A 120 26.67 30.31 -40.52
N TYR A 121 27.54 31.28 -40.71
CA TYR A 121 27.23 32.51 -41.43
C TYR A 121 27.38 32.28 -42.94
N ARG A 122 26.31 32.54 -43.69
CA ARG A 122 26.24 32.40 -45.15
C ARG A 122 25.71 33.71 -45.75
N PRO A 123 26.57 34.70 -46.02
CA PRO A 123 26.13 35.96 -46.60
C PRO A 123 25.51 35.81 -48.00
N GLN A 124 25.77 34.68 -48.69
CA GLN A 124 25.21 34.39 -50.01
C GLN A 124 23.71 34.06 -49.99
N THR A 125 23.12 33.80 -48.81
CA THR A 125 21.68 33.57 -48.62
C THR A 125 21.05 34.72 -47.83
N PRO A 126 20.94 35.93 -48.42
CA PRO A 126 20.64 37.16 -47.68
C PRO A 126 19.27 37.18 -46.98
N SER A 127 18.30 36.38 -47.44
CA SER A 127 17.00 36.25 -46.78
C SER A 127 17.08 35.53 -45.43
N VAL A 128 18.00 34.57 -45.28
CA VAL A 128 18.29 33.84 -44.03
C VAL A 128 19.79 33.52 -43.96
N PRO A 129 20.63 34.47 -43.52
CA PRO A 129 22.09 34.33 -43.57
C PRO A 129 22.68 33.43 -42.46
N ILE A 130 21.86 32.97 -41.51
CA ILE A 130 22.31 32.19 -40.35
C ILE A 130 21.70 30.79 -40.40
N HIS A 131 22.57 29.79 -40.42
CA HIS A 131 22.20 28.37 -40.46
C HIS A 131 22.68 27.66 -39.20
N GLU A 132 21.81 27.00 -38.44
CA GLU A 132 22.25 26.19 -37.31
C GLU A 132 22.94 24.90 -37.79
N VAL A 133 24.05 24.55 -37.12
CA VAL A 133 24.75 23.29 -37.34
C VAL A 133 24.07 22.18 -36.54
N VAL A 134 23.06 21.57 -37.15
CA VAL A 134 22.27 20.47 -36.55
C VAL A 134 23.10 19.20 -36.37
N ALA A 135 24.07 18.95 -37.25
CA ALA A 135 24.99 17.83 -37.12
C ALA A 135 25.73 17.87 -35.78
N GLY A 136 25.67 16.76 -35.04
CA GLY A 136 26.30 16.62 -33.71
C GLY A 136 25.66 17.44 -32.59
N ARG A 137 24.50 18.11 -32.81
CA ARG A 137 23.81 18.90 -31.79
C ARG A 137 23.46 18.07 -30.54
N ASP A 138 22.80 16.92 -30.75
CA ASP A 138 22.39 16.05 -29.65
C ASP A 138 23.59 15.53 -28.85
N GLU A 139 24.72 15.25 -29.52
CA GLU A 139 25.97 14.83 -28.86
C GLU A 139 26.58 15.96 -28.02
N ARG A 140 26.60 17.20 -28.52
CA ARG A 140 27.05 18.36 -27.73
C ARG A 140 26.16 18.58 -26.50
N THR A 141 24.84 18.50 -26.66
CA THR A 141 23.91 18.60 -25.53
C THR A 141 24.11 17.45 -24.54
N ARG A 142 24.25 16.19 -25.01
CA ARG A 142 24.53 15.03 -24.14
C ARG A 142 25.83 15.21 -23.36
N ARG A 143 26.90 15.62 -24.04
CA ARG A 143 28.20 15.88 -23.41
C ARG A 143 28.08 16.96 -22.34
N PHE A 144 27.35 18.04 -22.59
CA PHE A 144 27.09 19.05 -21.58
C PHE A 144 26.35 18.48 -20.35
N TYR A 145 25.23 17.80 -20.55
CA TYR A 145 24.46 17.21 -19.45
C TYR A 145 25.20 16.11 -18.68
N ALA A 146 26.12 15.39 -19.33
CA ALA A 146 27.01 14.44 -18.69
C ALA A 146 28.00 15.09 -17.69
N HIS A 147 28.33 16.38 -17.86
CA HIS A 147 29.12 17.15 -16.89
C HIS A 147 28.25 17.79 -15.81
N VAL A 148 27.04 18.22 -16.18
CA VAL A 148 26.07 18.85 -15.28
C VAL A 148 25.53 17.86 -14.24
N TRP A 149 25.07 16.70 -14.69
CA TRP A 149 24.53 15.68 -13.79
C TRP A 149 25.64 14.89 -13.11
N PRO A 150 25.43 14.45 -11.86
CA PRO A 150 26.40 13.63 -11.17
C PRO A 150 26.57 12.29 -11.89
N GLY A 151 27.83 11.92 -12.16
CA GLY A 151 28.20 10.59 -12.61
C GLY A 151 28.12 9.56 -11.47
N PRO A 152 28.46 8.29 -11.76
CA PRO A 152 28.48 7.23 -10.75
C PRO A 152 29.36 7.58 -9.55
N SER A 153 28.88 7.24 -8.34
CA SER A 153 29.56 7.45 -7.06
C SER A 153 30.92 6.74 -6.96
N SER A 154 31.19 5.76 -7.83
CA SER A 154 32.47 5.04 -7.93
C SER A 154 33.60 5.85 -8.58
N GLY A 155 33.32 7.06 -9.09
CA GLY A 155 34.31 7.86 -9.83
C GLY A 155 34.62 7.31 -11.23
N ALA A 156 34.00 6.19 -11.63
CA ALA A 156 34.04 5.72 -13.00
C ALA A 156 33.46 6.82 -13.90
N ARG A 157 34.27 7.31 -14.86
CA ARG A 157 33.74 8.14 -15.95
C ARG A 157 32.56 7.36 -16.55
N LEU A 158 31.45 8.04 -16.83
CA LEU A 158 30.30 7.47 -17.53
C LEU A 158 30.84 6.52 -18.60
N SER A 159 30.64 5.21 -18.38
CA SER A 159 31.27 4.19 -19.22
C SER A 159 31.04 4.52 -20.70
N ASN A 160 31.96 4.13 -21.59
CA ASN A 160 31.76 4.30 -23.05
C ASN A 160 30.39 3.77 -23.53
N GLY A 161 29.74 2.89 -22.76
CA GLY A 161 28.38 2.43 -23.02
C GLY A 161 27.26 3.44 -22.76
N ALA A 162 27.41 4.48 -21.92
CA ALA A 162 26.38 5.53 -21.75
C ALA A 162 26.41 6.59 -22.87
N GLN A 163 27.53 6.64 -23.63
CA GLN A 163 27.65 7.44 -24.85
C GLN A 163 27.02 6.73 -26.06
N GLN A 164 26.84 5.41 -26.00
CA GLN A 164 26.17 4.64 -27.05
C GLN A 164 24.64 4.75 -26.89
N LEU A 165 23.98 5.19 -27.96
CA LEU A 165 22.53 5.19 -28.08
C LEU A 165 21.97 3.78 -27.90
N LEU A 166 20.81 3.68 -27.28
CA LEU A 166 20.12 2.39 -27.16
C LEU A 166 19.75 1.83 -28.55
N PRO A 167 19.95 0.52 -28.77
CA PRO A 167 19.34 -0.19 -29.89
C PRO A 167 17.82 -0.06 -29.86
N ALA A 168 17.19 -0.08 -31.05
CA ALA A 168 15.73 0.06 -31.20
C ALA A 168 14.93 -1.10 -30.55
N ASP A 169 15.60 -2.20 -30.25
CA ASP A 169 15.07 -3.46 -29.70
C ASP A 169 15.59 -3.75 -28.28
N CYS A 170 16.24 -2.78 -27.62
CA CYS A 170 17.03 -3.01 -26.42
C CYS A 170 16.30 -3.86 -25.37
N ALA A 171 16.88 -5.02 -25.09
CA ALA A 171 16.59 -5.79 -23.88
C ALA A 171 17.11 -4.99 -22.67
N MET A 172 16.19 -4.57 -21.81
CA MET A 172 16.37 -3.90 -20.51
C MET A 172 17.80 -3.82 -20.00
N ARG A 173 18.51 -2.77 -20.43
CA ARG A 173 19.83 -2.47 -19.89
C ARG A 173 19.69 -1.85 -18.50
N VAL A 174 20.35 -2.44 -17.52
CA VAL A 174 20.37 -1.96 -16.13
C VAL A 174 21.60 -1.08 -15.89
N PHE A 175 21.36 0.16 -15.48
CA PHE A 175 22.34 1.13 -15.02
C PHE A 175 22.41 1.11 -13.50
N ARG A 176 23.62 1.09 -12.95
CA ARG A 176 23.84 0.89 -11.51
C ARG A 176 24.65 2.06 -10.94
N ASP A 177 24.33 2.45 -9.73
CA ASP A 177 25.18 3.28 -8.89
C ASP A 177 25.56 2.51 -7.62
N ALA A 178 26.86 2.43 -7.34
CA ALA A 178 27.37 1.75 -6.14
C ALA A 178 26.90 2.43 -4.84
N GLY A 179 26.45 3.68 -4.94
CA GLY A 179 25.81 4.39 -3.85
C GLY A 179 26.77 5.13 -2.93
N ARG A 180 26.16 5.87 -2.00
CA ARG A 180 26.84 6.62 -0.94
C ARG A 180 26.12 6.44 0.39
N VAL A 181 26.82 6.74 1.48
CA VAL A 181 26.21 6.76 2.82
C VAL A 181 25.27 7.96 2.92
N ALA A 182 24.03 7.73 3.37
CA ALA A 182 23.08 8.78 3.67
C ALA A 182 23.45 9.47 5.00
N ARG A 183 24.35 10.47 4.96
CA ARG A 183 24.73 11.19 6.17
C ARG A 183 23.54 12.00 6.67
N ALA A 184 23.41 12.13 8.00
CA ALA A 184 22.34 12.93 8.61
C ALA A 184 22.33 14.37 8.05
N GLN A 185 23.50 14.99 7.92
CA GLN A 185 23.65 16.33 7.34
C GLN A 185 23.12 16.45 5.90
N ASP A 186 23.32 15.42 5.06
CA ASP A 186 22.85 15.43 3.67
C ASP A 186 21.31 15.29 3.61
N VAL A 187 20.76 14.46 4.50
CA VAL A 187 19.30 14.29 4.67
C VAL A 187 18.67 15.59 5.18
N ASP A 188 19.27 16.21 6.19
CA ASP A 188 18.80 17.47 6.77
C ASP A 188 18.86 18.62 5.75
N ALA A 189 19.94 18.70 4.96
CA ALA A 189 20.07 19.67 3.87
C ALA A 189 18.98 19.48 2.82
N PHE A 190 18.63 18.23 2.47
CA PHE A 190 17.53 17.94 1.56
C PHE A 190 16.18 18.34 2.13
N VAL A 191 15.89 17.97 3.38
CA VAL A 191 14.64 18.34 4.07
C VAL A 191 14.48 19.87 4.14
N SER A 192 15.56 20.57 4.48
CA SER A 192 15.61 22.03 4.51
C SER A 192 15.34 22.64 3.12
N ALA A 193 15.91 22.07 2.06
CA ALA A 193 15.69 22.52 0.68
C ALA A 193 14.24 22.31 0.19
N VAL A 194 13.54 21.30 0.70
CA VAL A 194 12.11 21.08 0.42
C VAL A 194 11.24 22.10 1.18
N GLY A 195 11.62 22.45 2.41
CA GLY A 195 11.03 23.58 3.15
C GLY A 195 9.61 23.37 3.68
N VAL A 196 9.09 22.14 3.66
CA VAL A 196 7.79 21.77 4.25
C VAL A 196 8.06 20.94 5.50
N GLY A 197 8.03 21.59 6.66
CA GLY A 197 8.25 20.97 7.95
C GLY A 197 7.15 19.97 8.31
N GLY A 198 7.39 18.68 8.03
CA GLY A 198 6.85 17.59 8.83
C GLY A 198 7.92 17.21 9.83
N GLY A 199 7.61 17.29 11.13
CA GLY A 199 8.55 17.05 12.22
C GLY A 199 9.42 15.83 11.93
N GLY A 200 10.74 16.04 11.98
CA GLY A 200 11.70 14.95 11.82
C GLY A 200 11.29 13.82 12.75
N SER A 201 10.85 12.71 12.18
CA SER A 201 10.86 11.46 12.94
C SER A 201 12.34 11.22 13.22
N ALA A 202 12.72 11.32 14.49
CA ALA A 202 14.00 10.86 14.95
C ALA A 202 14.34 9.54 14.23
N GLN A 203 15.42 9.56 13.43
CA GLN A 203 16.11 8.42 12.77
C GLN A 203 15.74 7.99 11.33
N GLY A 204 14.79 8.61 10.61
CA GLY A 204 14.41 8.19 9.24
C GLY A 204 14.70 9.20 8.13
N ALA A 205 15.18 8.74 6.96
CA ALA A 205 15.28 9.59 5.77
C ALA A 205 13.94 9.59 5.00
N PRO A 206 13.45 10.76 4.51
CA PRO A 206 12.15 10.84 3.86
C PRO A 206 12.13 10.06 2.55
N LEU A 207 10.95 9.57 2.14
CA LEU A 207 10.79 8.79 0.91
C LEU A 207 11.38 9.49 -0.32
N ASP A 208 11.22 10.82 -0.40
CA ASP A 208 11.71 11.65 -1.51
C ASP A 208 13.25 11.66 -1.61
N TYR A 209 13.96 11.45 -0.49
CA TYR A 209 15.43 11.39 -0.48
C TYR A 209 15.97 10.21 -1.28
N ALA A 210 15.15 9.19 -1.55
CA ALA A 210 15.52 8.09 -2.44
C ALA A 210 15.87 8.60 -3.85
N MET A 211 15.25 9.70 -4.31
CA MET A 211 15.60 10.30 -5.60
C MET A 211 17.04 10.80 -5.64
N CYS A 212 17.60 11.27 -4.51
CA CYS A 212 19.00 11.72 -4.43
C CYS A 212 20.01 10.58 -4.68
N ALA A 213 19.67 9.36 -4.25
CA ALA A 213 20.46 8.15 -4.49
C ALA A 213 20.16 7.52 -5.85
N PHE A 214 18.95 7.70 -6.38
CA PHE A 214 18.53 7.21 -7.68
C PHE A 214 19.07 8.04 -8.86
N TRP A 215 19.28 9.34 -8.63
CA TRP A 215 19.61 10.30 -9.69
C TRP A 215 20.82 9.92 -10.56
N PRO A 216 21.95 9.41 -10.03
CA PRO A 216 23.09 9.03 -10.87
C PRO A 216 22.78 7.89 -11.85
N ALA A 217 21.97 6.90 -11.44
CA ALA A 217 21.54 5.80 -12.32
C ALA A 217 20.50 6.29 -13.34
N LEU A 218 19.60 7.17 -12.92
CA LEU A 218 18.60 7.81 -13.79
C LEU A 218 19.25 8.70 -14.86
N ALA A 219 20.25 9.51 -14.50
CA ALA A 219 20.97 10.39 -15.42
C ALA A 219 21.65 9.58 -16.54
N GLN A 220 22.22 8.41 -16.21
CA GLN A 220 22.77 7.49 -17.21
C GLN A 220 21.70 6.98 -18.20
N CYS A 221 20.50 6.67 -17.71
CA CYS A 221 19.38 6.28 -18.56
C CYS A 221 19.01 7.41 -19.52
N LEU A 222 18.85 8.64 -19.03
CA LEU A 222 18.47 9.80 -19.83
C LEU A 222 19.51 10.12 -20.92
N LEU A 223 20.81 10.01 -20.60
CA LEU A 223 21.89 10.23 -21.56
C LEU A 223 21.88 9.19 -22.70
N ALA A 224 21.51 7.93 -22.39
CA ALA A 224 21.43 6.83 -23.35
C ALA A 224 20.20 6.91 -24.28
N CYS A 225 19.17 7.67 -23.92
CA CYS A 225 17.91 7.77 -24.67
C CYS A 225 18.01 8.59 -25.97
N GLY A 226 19.10 9.34 -26.19
CA GLY A 226 19.25 10.18 -27.38
C GLY A 226 18.33 11.41 -27.43
N GLY A 227 18.55 12.28 -28.41
CA GLY A 227 17.79 13.54 -28.59
C GLY A 227 18.39 14.75 -27.84
N ASP A 228 17.83 15.93 -28.12
CA ASP A 228 18.23 17.20 -27.50
C ASP A 228 17.63 17.33 -26.09
N LEU A 229 18.45 17.05 -25.06
CA LEU A 229 18.05 17.08 -23.65
C LEU A 229 17.60 18.46 -23.15
N ARG A 230 17.81 19.56 -23.90
CA ARG A 230 17.24 20.87 -23.55
C ARG A 230 15.71 20.88 -23.58
N GLY A 231 15.12 20.02 -24.41
CA GLY A 231 13.68 19.85 -24.54
C GLY A 231 13.09 18.84 -23.55
N LEU A 232 13.88 18.34 -22.60
CA LEU A 232 13.45 17.33 -21.63
C LEU A 232 12.43 17.92 -20.64
N VAL A 233 11.29 17.25 -20.51
CA VAL A 233 10.24 17.58 -19.56
C VAL A 233 9.97 16.38 -18.67
N HIS A 234 9.99 16.58 -17.36
CA HIS A 234 9.58 15.56 -16.40
C HIS A 234 8.05 15.49 -16.38
N VAL A 235 7.48 14.32 -16.68
CA VAL A 235 6.03 14.11 -16.81
C VAL A 235 5.43 13.52 -15.54
N SER A 236 6.08 12.50 -14.96
CA SER A 236 5.59 11.86 -13.73
C SER A 236 6.70 11.24 -12.91
N ASN A 237 6.44 11.07 -11.62
CA ASN A 237 7.31 10.39 -10.67
C ASN A 237 6.47 9.63 -9.64
N THR A 238 6.77 8.34 -9.44
CA THR A 238 6.12 7.47 -8.48
C THR A 238 7.16 6.85 -7.58
N LEU A 239 6.97 6.97 -6.26
CA LEU A 239 7.80 6.37 -5.22
C LEU A 239 6.95 5.38 -4.41
N ARG A 240 7.46 4.17 -4.20
CA ARG A 240 6.82 3.15 -3.35
C ARG A 240 7.81 2.63 -2.31
N ALA A 241 7.50 2.79 -1.04
CA ALA A 241 8.30 2.25 0.06
C ALA A 241 8.08 0.73 0.15
N VAL A 242 9.16 -0.03 0.02
CA VAL A 242 9.21 -1.49 0.21
C VAL A 242 10.04 -1.88 1.44
N GLY A 243 10.88 -0.97 1.93
CA GLY A 243 11.68 -1.11 3.14
C GLY A 243 11.90 0.23 3.83
N ALA A 244 12.69 0.23 4.91
CA ALA A 244 13.06 1.43 5.63
C ALA A 244 14.36 2.05 5.10
N MET A 245 14.46 3.37 5.20
CA MET A 245 15.67 4.12 4.86
C MET A 245 16.04 5.01 6.04
N ARG A 246 17.27 4.88 6.54
CA ARG A 246 17.77 5.61 7.71
C ARG A 246 19.07 6.32 7.39
N ALA A 247 19.34 7.39 8.12
CA ALA A 247 20.66 8.01 8.09
C ALA A 247 21.73 7.02 8.59
N GLY A 248 22.92 7.08 8.01
CA GLY A 248 24.03 6.15 8.26
C GLY A 248 24.07 4.93 7.35
N GLN A 249 22.98 4.59 6.66
CA GLN A 249 22.94 3.45 5.73
C GLN A 249 23.56 3.79 4.37
N ARG A 250 24.11 2.80 3.69
CA ARG A 250 24.58 2.93 2.31
C ARG A 250 23.40 2.79 1.34
N LEU A 251 23.12 3.85 0.59
CA LEU A 251 22.07 3.85 -0.44
C LEU A 251 22.68 3.66 -1.81
N SER A 252 22.35 2.56 -2.47
CA SER A 252 22.73 2.23 -3.86
C SER A 252 21.49 2.20 -4.76
N SER A 253 21.67 2.25 -6.08
CA SER A 253 20.52 2.28 -6.99
C SER A 253 20.72 1.49 -8.28
N GLU A 254 19.61 1.01 -8.81
CA GLU A 254 19.50 0.33 -10.10
C GLU A 254 18.38 1.00 -10.89
N ALA A 255 18.64 1.38 -12.14
CA ALA A 255 17.67 2.00 -13.05
C ALA A 255 17.71 1.32 -14.41
N TRP A 256 16.57 1.22 -15.09
CA TRP A 256 16.47 0.67 -16.43
C TRP A 256 15.33 1.34 -17.19
N ILE A 257 15.49 1.45 -18.50
CA ILE A 257 14.55 2.15 -19.37
C ILE A 257 13.43 1.19 -19.76
N THR A 258 12.21 1.52 -19.37
CA THR A 258 11.00 0.75 -19.68
C THR A 258 10.30 1.26 -20.92
N GLU A 259 10.54 2.50 -21.34
CA GLU A 259 9.93 3.04 -22.56
C GLU A 259 10.90 4.01 -23.26
N ALA A 260 10.98 3.89 -24.58
CA ALA A 260 11.58 4.89 -25.45
C ALA A 260 10.80 4.88 -26.78
N VAL A 261 9.84 5.78 -26.91
CA VAL A 261 8.88 5.80 -28.03
C VAL A 261 8.83 7.17 -28.67
N ASP A 262 9.18 7.24 -29.95
CA ASP A 262 9.02 8.42 -30.80
C ASP A 262 7.57 8.55 -31.25
N GLY A 263 6.99 9.74 -31.05
CA GLY A 263 5.64 10.08 -31.53
C GLY A 263 5.52 11.54 -31.96
N ALA A 264 4.30 11.97 -32.26
CA ALA A 264 4.03 13.31 -32.79
C ALA A 264 4.46 14.46 -31.85
N GLY A 265 4.46 14.24 -30.53
CA GLY A 265 4.86 15.22 -29.50
C GLY A 265 6.34 15.21 -29.12
N GLY A 266 7.14 14.31 -29.68
CA GLY A 266 8.52 14.03 -29.28
C GLY A 266 8.71 12.58 -28.83
N ARG A 267 9.85 12.30 -28.18
CA ARG A 267 10.18 10.99 -27.63
C ARG A 267 9.71 10.87 -26.17
N ALA A 268 8.79 9.96 -25.91
CA ALA A 268 8.42 9.54 -24.56
C ALA A 268 9.48 8.59 -24.00
N VAL A 269 9.94 8.83 -22.77
CA VAL A 269 10.94 8.02 -22.08
C VAL A 269 10.40 7.65 -20.71
N ALA A 270 10.36 6.37 -20.37
CA ALA A 270 10.05 5.90 -19.02
C ALA A 270 11.21 5.09 -18.45
N VAL A 271 11.46 5.28 -17.16
CA VAL A 271 12.52 4.62 -16.41
C VAL A 271 11.89 4.05 -15.15
N ALA A 272 12.18 2.79 -14.88
CA ALA A 272 11.88 2.16 -13.59
C ALA A 272 13.18 1.79 -12.89
N GLY A 273 13.10 1.59 -11.59
CA GLY A 273 14.27 1.24 -10.81
C GLY A 273 13.98 1.09 -9.33
N ARG A 274 15.05 0.87 -8.58
CA ARG A 274 14.98 0.71 -7.13
C ARG A 274 16.20 1.30 -6.44
N VAL A 275 15.97 1.75 -5.22
CA VAL A 275 17.02 2.11 -4.26
C VAL A 275 17.14 1.00 -3.24
N LEU A 276 18.38 0.57 -2.99
CA LEU A 276 18.70 -0.42 -1.99
C LEU A 276 19.39 0.26 -0.80
N SER A 277 18.94 -0.05 0.41
CA SER A 277 19.54 0.37 1.68
C SER A 277 20.31 -0.81 2.27
N ASP A 278 21.63 -0.68 2.41
CA ASP A 278 22.54 -1.75 2.84
C ASP A 278 22.33 -3.07 2.07
N GLY A 279 22.04 -2.96 0.77
CA GLY A 279 21.80 -4.09 -0.13
C GLY A 279 20.36 -4.64 -0.15
N ALA A 280 19.48 -4.20 0.77
CA ALA A 280 18.07 -4.58 0.78
C ALA A 280 17.20 -3.57 0.02
N PRO A 281 16.20 -3.98 -0.78
CA PRO A 281 15.27 -3.05 -1.44
C PRO A 281 14.57 -2.14 -0.43
N ALA A 282 14.64 -0.83 -0.64
CA ALA A 282 14.01 0.18 0.21
C ALA A 282 12.90 0.94 -0.50
N VAL A 283 13.13 1.36 -1.75
CA VAL A 283 12.16 2.14 -2.53
C VAL A 283 12.14 1.67 -3.98
N GLU A 284 10.96 1.43 -4.52
CA GLU A 284 10.72 1.24 -5.96
C GLU A 284 10.30 2.58 -6.59
N ILE A 285 10.86 2.88 -7.76
CA ILE A 285 10.71 4.18 -8.43
C ILE A 285 10.30 3.96 -9.89
N GLU A 286 9.28 4.70 -10.33
CA GLU A 286 8.89 4.81 -11.73
C GLU A 286 8.83 6.28 -12.11
N THR A 287 9.44 6.66 -13.24
CA THR A 287 9.53 8.06 -13.66
C THR A 287 9.44 8.16 -15.17
N ALA A 288 8.72 9.16 -15.67
CA ALA A 288 8.52 9.37 -17.11
C ALA A 288 8.88 10.78 -17.54
N PHE A 289 9.39 10.90 -18.76
CA PHE A 289 9.86 12.12 -19.38
C PHE A 289 9.38 12.24 -20.83
N LEU A 290 9.37 13.46 -21.33
CA LEU A 290 9.11 13.78 -22.73
C LEU A 290 10.26 14.63 -23.28
N LEU A 291 10.90 14.18 -24.35
CA LEU A 291 11.92 14.92 -25.09
C LEU A 291 11.28 15.62 -26.30
N ARG A 292 10.97 16.91 -26.15
CA ARG A 292 10.36 17.71 -27.22
C ARG A 292 11.33 17.88 -28.39
N GLY A 293 10.80 17.86 -29.62
CA GLY A 293 11.58 18.12 -30.84
C GLY A 293 12.53 16.99 -31.29
N SER A 294 12.70 15.94 -30.49
CA SER A 294 13.33 14.68 -30.92
C SER A 294 12.32 13.89 -31.75
N GLY A 295 12.61 13.69 -33.03
CA GLY A 295 11.66 13.10 -33.99
C GLY A 295 11.89 13.49 -35.45
N GLY A 296 12.74 14.48 -35.73
CA GLY A 296 12.99 15.04 -37.07
C GLY A 296 13.64 14.13 -38.13
N GLY A 297 13.51 12.81 -38.04
CA GLY A 297 13.61 11.96 -39.24
C GLY A 297 12.48 12.30 -40.21
N SER A 298 12.69 12.06 -41.50
CA SER A 298 11.80 12.39 -42.63
C SER A 298 10.38 11.77 -42.60
N GLY A 299 9.88 11.34 -41.44
CA GLY A 299 8.57 10.70 -41.27
C GLY A 299 7.76 11.14 -40.05
N SER A 300 8.14 12.16 -39.28
CA SER A 300 7.41 12.60 -38.06
C SER A 300 6.35 13.68 -38.32
N GLY A 301 5.53 13.51 -39.35
CA GLY A 301 4.36 14.37 -39.59
C GLY A 301 3.17 13.98 -38.71
N PRO A 302 2.16 14.86 -38.55
CA PRO A 302 0.88 14.45 -37.98
C PRO A 302 0.33 13.25 -38.77
N GLY A 303 0.20 12.09 -38.11
CA GLY A 303 -0.18 10.81 -38.73
C GLY A 303 0.90 9.72 -38.75
N SER A 304 2.13 10.01 -38.31
CA SER A 304 3.21 9.01 -38.24
C SER A 304 2.98 7.99 -37.12
N GLN A 305 3.02 6.69 -37.43
CA GLN A 305 2.95 5.63 -36.42
C GLN A 305 4.10 5.74 -35.41
N PRO A 306 3.84 5.51 -34.11
CA PRO A 306 4.88 5.56 -33.08
C PRO A 306 5.95 4.48 -33.34
N ARG A 307 7.20 4.80 -33.00
CA ARG A 307 8.35 3.91 -33.19
C ARG A 307 9.17 3.79 -31.93
N GLY A 308 9.68 2.60 -31.63
CA GLY A 308 10.52 2.36 -30.46
C GLY A 308 10.07 1.12 -29.68
N PHE A 309 10.29 1.10 -28.37
CA PHE A 309 9.93 -0.04 -27.54
C PHE A 309 9.28 0.37 -26.22
N ARG A 310 8.53 -0.56 -25.66
CA ARG A 310 7.94 -0.46 -24.32
C ARG A 310 8.01 -1.81 -23.63
N HIS A 311 8.51 -1.85 -22.39
CA HIS A 311 8.43 -2.99 -21.49
C HIS A 311 7.52 -2.59 -20.32
N VAL A 312 6.43 -3.32 -20.17
CA VAL A 312 5.42 -3.11 -19.14
C VAL A 312 5.47 -4.27 -18.15
N ARG A 313 5.53 -3.95 -16.86
CA ARG A 313 5.18 -4.91 -15.81
C ARG A 313 3.67 -4.82 -15.60
N GLU A 314 2.97 -5.89 -15.96
CA GLU A 314 1.51 -5.88 -15.97
C GLU A 314 0.96 -5.96 -14.55
N ALA A 315 -0.18 -5.30 -14.32
CA ALA A 315 -0.86 -5.41 -13.04
C ALA A 315 -1.23 -6.88 -12.79
N PRO A 316 -0.88 -7.45 -11.62
CA PRO A 316 -1.22 -8.84 -11.34
C PRO A 316 -2.73 -9.07 -11.44
N ALA A 317 -3.13 -10.15 -12.08
CA ALA A 317 -4.53 -10.49 -12.32
C ALA A 317 -4.90 -11.80 -11.61
N ILE A 318 -6.04 -11.81 -10.92
CA ILE A 318 -6.64 -13.00 -10.29
C ILE A 318 -7.73 -13.56 -11.20
N LEU A 319 -7.59 -14.82 -11.59
CA LEU A 319 -8.64 -15.59 -12.26
C LEU A 319 -9.13 -16.70 -11.33
N ARG A 320 -10.45 -16.83 -11.17
CA ARG A 320 -11.07 -17.98 -10.48
C ARG A 320 -11.56 -19.00 -11.50
N VAL A 321 -11.09 -20.23 -11.39
CA VAL A 321 -11.53 -21.34 -12.26
C VAL A 321 -12.88 -21.85 -11.75
N ALA A 322 -13.97 -21.17 -12.12
CA ALA A 322 -15.30 -21.42 -11.56
C ALA A 322 -15.87 -22.80 -11.93
N ASP A 323 -15.63 -23.25 -13.16
CA ASP A 323 -16.23 -24.48 -13.70
C ASP A 323 -15.29 -25.20 -14.67
N ALA A 324 -15.73 -26.37 -15.15
CA ALA A 324 -15.00 -27.18 -16.11
C ALA A 324 -14.82 -26.50 -17.48
N ARG A 325 -15.71 -25.57 -17.87
CA ARG A 325 -15.62 -24.85 -19.14
C ARG A 325 -14.46 -23.85 -19.12
N MET A 326 -14.31 -23.09 -18.03
CA MET A 326 -13.19 -22.18 -17.83
C MET A 326 -11.86 -22.94 -17.77
N LEU A 327 -11.83 -24.09 -17.09
CA LEU A 327 -10.64 -24.95 -17.06
C LEU A 327 -10.24 -25.43 -18.46
N ALA A 328 -11.21 -25.89 -19.26
CA ALA A 328 -10.96 -26.31 -20.64
C ALA A 328 -10.46 -25.13 -21.51
N LEU A 329 -11.06 -23.94 -21.34
CA LEU A 329 -10.66 -22.73 -22.04
C LEU A 329 -9.21 -22.33 -21.75
N LEU A 330 -8.78 -22.42 -20.49
CA LEU A 330 -7.39 -22.16 -20.07
C LEU A 330 -6.42 -23.17 -20.69
N ARG A 331 -6.75 -24.47 -20.64
CA ARG A 331 -5.93 -25.54 -21.21
C ARG A 331 -5.81 -25.45 -22.74
N ALA A 332 -6.78 -24.84 -23.41
CA ALA A 332 -6.76 -24.60 -24.85
C ALA A 332 -5.89 -23.41 -25.27
N LYS A 333 -5.35 -22.61 -24.33
CA LYS A 333 -4.47 -21.48 -24.66
C LYS A 333 -3.05 -21.97 -24.88
N GLU A 334 -2.58 -21.88 -26.12
CA GLU A 334 -1.20 -22.23 -26.50
C GLU A 334 -0.15 -21.48 -25.68
N TRP A 335 -0.44 -20.22 -25.33
CA TRP A 335 0.46 -19.40 -24.53
C TRP A 335 0.52 -19.79 -23.05
N LEU A 336 -0.35 -20.68 -22.56
CA LEU A 336 -0.35 -21.14 -21.18
C LEU A 336 0.37 -22.48 -21.08
N VAL A 337 1.64 -22.45 -20.68
CA VAL A 337 2.51 -23.62 -20.61
C VAL A 337 2.49 -24.19 -19.17
N PRO A 338 1.87 -25.36 -18.92
CA PRO A 338 1.77 -25.91 -17.56
C PRO A 338 3.14 -26.27 -16.97
N ALA A 339 3.32 -26.01 -15.67
CA ALA A 339 4.49 -26.46 -14.92
C ALA A 339 4.24 -27.89 -14.40
N PRO A 340 4.97 -28.93 -14.85
CA PRO A 340 4.63 -30.32 -14.57
C PRO A 340 4.49 -30.66 -13.08
N ALA A 341 5.37 -30.09 -12.24
CA ALA A 341 5.42 -30.37 -10.80
C ALA A 341 4.15 -29.96 -10.03
N ALA A 342 3.40 -28.97 -10.52
CA ALA A 342 2.23 -28.42 -9.83
C ALA A 342 0.99 -28.31 -10.72
N ALA A 343 1.00 -28.91 -11.91
CA ALA A 343 -0.10 -28.86 -12.87
C ALA A 343 -1.43 -29.40 -12.28
N HIS A 344 -1.37 -30.31 -11.31
CA HIS A 344 -2.53 -30.83 -10.59
C HIS A 344 -3.32 -29.76 -9.81
N LEU A 345 -2.69 -28.62 -9.47
CA LEU A 345 -3.34 -27.48 -8.83
C LEU A 345 -4.16 -26.63 -9.81
N LEU A 346 -3.99 -26.81 -11.13
CA LEU A 346 -4.83 -26.20 -12.16
C LEU A 346 -6.13 -27.01 -12.30
N ARG A 347 -7.08 -26.74 -11.41
CA ARG A 347 -8.35 -27.47 -11.26
C ARG A 347 -9.55 -26.54 -11.08
N VAL A 348 -10.76 -27.07 -11.17
CA VAL A 348 -11.98 -26.34 -10.80
C VAL A 348 -11.92 -25.92 -9.33
N GLY A 349 -12.30 -24.67 -9.06
CA GLY A 349 -12.17 -24.01 -7.75
C GLY A 349 -10.81 -23.32 -7.52
N ALA A 350 -9.82 -23.51 -8.38
CA ALA A 350 -8.51 -22.89 -8.20
C ALA A 350 -8.57 -21.37 -8.36
N ARG A 351 -7.79 -20.67 -7.54
CA ARG A 351 -7.52 -19.23 -7.68
C ARG A 351 -6.12 -19.06 -8.25
N LEU A 352 -6.05 -18.53 -9.48
CA LEU A 352 -4.82 -18.30 -10.21
C LEU A 352 -4.42 -16.82 -10.14
N VAL A 353 -3.14 -16.53 -9.96
CA VAL A 353 -2.55 -15.20 -10.01
C VAL A 353 -1.56 -15.14 -11.16
N PHE A 354 -1.83 -14.27 -12.12
CA PHE A 354 -0.97 -14.00 -13.27
C PHE A 354 -0.04 -12.84 -12.93
N ARG A 355 1.27 -13.09 -12.89
CA ARG A 355 2.31 -12.07 -12.71
C ARG A 355 3.12 -11.97 -14.00
N LEU A 356 2.74 -11.03 -14.85
CA LEU A 356 3.18 -10.98 -16.24
C LEU A 356 4.00 -9.72 -16.54
N GLU A 357 4.83 -9.84 -17.55
CA GLU A 357 5.55 -8.75 -18.19
C GLU A 357 5.27 -8.79 -19.70
N SER A 358 5.13 -7.61 -20.31
CA SER A 358 4.95 -7.49 -21.76
C SER A 358 6.05 -6.64 -22.37
N ARG A 359 6.60 -7.09 -23.48
CA ARG A 359 7.54 -6.35 -24.32
C ARG A 359 6.87 -6.01 -25.64
N HIS A 360 6.95 -4.75 -26.01
CA HIS A 360 6.36 -4.20 -27.22
C HIS A 360 7.44 -3.53 -28.05
N ARG A 361 7.44 -3.84 -29.34
CA ARG A 361 8.16 -3.11 -30.38
C ARG A 361 7.14 -2.39 -31.23
N LEU A 362 7.31 -1.09 -31.40
CA LEU A 362 6.40 -0.22 -32.15
C LEU A 362 7.04 0.20 -33.47
N GLY A 363 6.24 0.24 -34.53
CA GLY A 363 6.65 0.63 -35.88
C GLY A 363 6.22 -0.38 -36.95
N PRO A 364 6.83 -0.35 -38.15
CA PRO A 364 6.44 -1.20 -39.28
C PRO A 364 6.57 -2.71 -39.02
N ARG A 365 7.47 -3.11 -38.11
CA ARG A 365 7.64 -4.49 -37.64
C ARG A 365 7.18 -4.59 -36.19
N ALA A 366 5.92 -4.23 -35.94
CA ALA A 366 5.35 -4.24 -34.60
C ALA A 366 5.36 -5.65 -34.03
N HIS A 367 5.78 -5.78 -32.78
CA HIS A 367 5.93 -7.08 -32.13
C HIS A 367 5.50 -6.97 -30.68
N VAL A 368 4.84 -8.00 -30.17
CA VAL A 368 4.46 -8.11 -28.78
C VAL A 368 4.87 -9.49 -28.26
N ALA A 369 5.48 -9.50 -27.08
CA ALA A 369 5.71 -10.72 -26.32
C ALA A 369 5.21 -10.51 -24.89
N THR A 370 4.51 -11.50 -24.33
CA THR A 370 4.04 -11.48 -22.94
C THR A 370 4.41 -12.78 -22.29
N PHE A 371 5.02 -12.69 -21.12
CA PHE A 371 5.52 -13.84 -20.41
C PHE A 371 5.44 -13.62 -18.90
N GLY A 372 5.48 -14.71 -18.13
CA GLY A 372 5.51 -14.61 -16.68
C GLY A 372 4.92 -15.83 -15.99
N ALA A 373 4.85 -15.75 -14.66
CA ALA A 373 4.42 -16.86 -13.83
C ALA A 373 2.91 -16.82 -13.60
N VAL A 374 2.28 -18.00 -13.65
CA VAL A 374 0.93 -18.25 -13.17
C VAL A 374 1.05 -19.06 -11.89
N LEU A 375 0.54 -18.48 -10.81
CA LEU A 375 0.60 -19.06 -9.48
C LEU A 375 -0.79 -19.53 -9.08
N ALA A 376 -0.91 -20.71 -8.47
CA ALA A 376 -2.14 -21.11 -7.79
C ALA A 376 -1.92 -21.09 -6.29
N ALA A 377 -2.99 -20.81 -5.54
CA ALA A 377 -2.97 -21.07 -4.10
C ALA A 377 -2.75 -22.58 -3.90
N ALA A 378 -1.59 -22.94 -3.37
CA ALA A 378 -1.36 -24.25 -2.81
C ALA A 378 -2.06 -24.35 -1.46
N ARG A 379 -2.15 -25.57 -0.92
CA ARG A 379 -2.48 -25.73 0.48
C ARG A 379 -1.42 -24.97 1.29
N GLY A 380 -1.86 -24.02 2.12
CA GLY A 380 -0.99 -23.34 3.11
C GLY A 380 -0.88 -21.85 2.95
N GLY A 381 -1.69 -21.31 2.04
CA GLY A 381 -1.57 -19.92 1.58
C GLY A 381 -0.31 -19.65 0.75
N ALA A 382 0.59 -20.63 0.59
CA ALA A 382 1.73 -20.55 -0.32
C ALA A 382 1.25 -20.51 -1.78
N TRP A 383 1.91 -19.69 -2.59
CA TRP A 383 1.67 -19.64 -4.03
C TRP A 383 2.57 -20.64 -4.73
N ALA A 384 2.00 -21.69 -5.33
CA ALA A 384 2.73 -22.64 -6.15
C ALA A 384 2.73 -22.19 -7.61
N HIS A 385 3.88 -22.32 -8.28
CA HIS A 385 4.01 -22.05 -9.71
C HIS A 385 3.39 -23.19 -10.52
N VAL A 386 2.25 -22.93 -11.17
CA VAL A 386 1.45 -23.96 -11.87
C VAL A 386 1.57 -23.91 -13.39
N ALA A 387 1.93 -22.76 -13.94
CA ALA A 387 2.14 -22.58 -15.38
C ALA A 387 2.95 -21.31 -15.65
N CYS A 388 3.57 -21.24 -16.82
CA CYS A 388 4.10 -20.01 -17.39
C CYS A 388 3.14 -19.48 -18.45
N VAL A 389 3.11 -18.17 -18.61
CA VAL A 389 2.67 -17.55 -19.86
C VAL A 389 3.89 -17.39 -20.76
N ASP A 390 3.75 -17.79 -22.02
CA ASP A 390 4.71 -17.57 -23.09
C ASP A 390 3.95 -17.26 -24.40
N TYR A 391 3.80 -15.97 -24.69
CA TYR A 391 3.08 -15.47 -25.85
C TYR A 391 3.99 -14.58 -26.69
N GLU A 392 3.99 -14.78 -28.01
CA GLU A 392 4.73 -13.95 -28.96
C GLU A 392 3.93 -13.73 -30.24
N SER A 393 3.95 -12.50 -30.79
CA SER A 393 3.29 -12.19 -32.07
C SER A 393 3.96 -11.02 -32.80
N GLY A 394 4.29 -11.23 -34.09
CA GLY A 394 5.06 -10.30 -34.93
C GLY A 394 4.26 -9.36 -35.85
N THR A 395 2.92 -9.36 -35.76
CA THR A 395 2.01 -8.48 -36.54
C THR A 395 0.81 -8.00 -35.71
N ALA A 396 0.87 -8.16 -34.39
CA ALA A 396 -0.30 -8.01 -33.53
C ALA A 396 -0.78 -6.56 -33.46
N ARG A 397 -2.08 -6.34 -33.70
CA ARG A 397 -2.76 -5.08 -33.36
C ARG A 397 -3.01 -4.93 -31.84
N GLY A 398 -2.73 -5.97 -31.04
CA GLY A 398 -2.98 -6.00 -29.60
C GLY A 398 -2.40 -7.23 -28.92
N ASN A 399 -2.63 -7.34 -27.61
CA ASN A 399 -2.10 -8.41 -26.77
C ASN A 399 -3.21 -9.40 -26.36
N ALA A 400 -3.21 -10.59 -26.95
CA ALA A 400 -4.27 -11.58 -26.74
C ALA A 400 -4.32 -12.13 -25.30
N VAL A 401 -3.18 -12.20 -24.61
CA VAL A 401 -3.14 -12.63 -23.19
C VAL A 401 -3.84 -11.59 -22.32
N LEU A 402 -3.51 -10.31 -22.49
CA LEU A 402 -4.11 -9.25 -21.70
C LEU A 402 -5.59 -9.06 -22.01
N ASP A 403 -6.00 -9.20 -23.28
CA ASP A 403 -7.42 -9.19 -23.66
C ASP A 403 -8.21 -10.34 -23.01
N PHE A 404 -7.61 -11.54 -22.95
CA PHE A 404 -8.20 -12.67 -22.24
C PHE A 404 -8.34 -12.37 -20.73
N LEU A 405 -7.28 -11.89 -20.09
CA LEU A 405 -7.31 -11.56 -18.66
C LEU A 405 -8.28 -10.42 -18.35
N ALA A 406 -8.39 -9.40 -19.20
CA ALA A 406 -9.34 -8.31 -19.01
C ALA A 406 -10.80 -8.79 -18.99
N ARG A 407 -11.12 -9.88 -19.69
CA ARG A 407 -12.48 -10.46 -19.75
C ARG A 407 -12.78 -11.47 -18.66
N HIS A 408 -11.76 -12.14 -18.12
CA HIS A 408 -11.94 -13.32 -17.26
C HIS A 408 -11.26 -13.23 -15.89
N ALA A 409 -10.41 -12.23 -15.68
CA ALA A 409 -9.69 -12.01 -14.44
C ALA A 409 -10.05 -10.63 -13.84
N ALA A 410 -9.88 -10.50 -12.53
CA ALA A 410 -9.94 -9.24 -11.82
C ALA A 410 -8.52 -8.79 -11.45
N PRO A 411 -8.21 -7.49 -11.34
CA PRO A 411 -6.93 -7.06 -10.79
C PRO A 411 -6.76 -7.62 -9.36
N GLU A 412 -5.54 -8.03 -9.00
CA GLU A 412 -5.24 -8.59 -7.68
C GLU A 412 -5.58 -7.61 -6.56
N HIS A 413 -5.45 -6.33 -6.87
CA HIS A 413 -5.63 -5.23 -5.94
C HIS A 413 -6.44 -4.11 -6.60
N ALA A 414 -7.76 -4.23 -6.56
CA ALA A 414 -8.64 -3.14 -7.00
C ALA A 414 -8.69 -2.03 -5.93
N ARG A 415 -8.65 -0.78 -6.38
CA ARG A 415 -9.05 0.35 -5.53
C ARG A 415 -10.54 0.27 -5.29
N THR A 416 -10.95 0.40 -4.03
CA THR A 416 -12.36 0.51 -3.64
C THR A 416 -12.69 1.98 -3.46
N PRO A 417 -13.43 2.62 -4.40
CA PRO A 417 -13.74 4.04 -4.30
C PRO A 417 -14.61 4.35 -3.08
N VAL A 418 -14.41 5.52 -2.50
CA VAL A 418 -15.28 6.09 -1.47
C VAL A 418 -15.69 7.50 -1.87
N PRO A 419 -16.85 8.00 -1.41
CA PRO A 419 -17.20 9.40 -1.59
C PRO A 419 -16.04 10.30 -1.13
N PRO A 420 -15.57 11.25 -1.97
CA PRO A 420 -14.42 12.08 -1.62
C PRO A 420 -14.64 12.83 -0.30
N ARG A 421 -13.74 12.64 0.67
CA ARG A 421 -13.75 13.34 1.97
C ARG A 421 -12.51 14.21 2.11
N ALA A 422 -12.65 15.39 2.70
CA ALA A 422 -11.51 16.25 3.00
C ALA A 422 -10.48 15.50 3.86
N ALA A 423 -9.22 15.52 3.45
CA ALA A 423 -8.12 14.85 4.15
C ALA A 423 -7.03 15.84 4.60
N GLY A 424 -6.98 17.03 4.03
CA GLY A 424 -5.99 18.06 4.36
C GLY A 424 -5.98 19.17 3.33
N ALA A 425 -5.33 20.27 3.69
CA ALA A 425 -5.02 21.38 2.80
C ALA A 425 -3.74 22.05 3.28
N ALA A 426 -2.94 22.57 2.34
CA ALA A 426 -1.71 23.27 2.67
C ALA A 426 -1.47 24.40 1.66
N SER A 427 -0.75 25.43 2.07
CA SER A 427 -0.27 26.49 1.17
C SER A 427 1.24 26.44 1.17
N LEU A 428 1.83 26.28 -0.01
CA LEU A 428 3.28 26.21 -0.20
C LEU A 428 3.79 27.46 -0.90
N ARG A 429 4.99 27.90 -0.53
CA ARG A 429 5.72 28.94 -1.27
C ARG A 429 6.89 28.29 -1.97
N VAL A 430 6.92 28.39 -3.28
CA VAL A 430 8.03 27.91 -4.09
C VAL A 430 9.29 28.72 -3.75
N PRO A 431 10.46 28.09 -3.53
CA PRO A 431 11.70 28.80 -3.29
C PRO A 431 11.99 29.83 -4.40
N PRO A 432 12.61 30.98 -4.07
CA PRO A 432 12.98 32.00 -5.06
C PRO A 432 14.08 31.52 -6.02
N SER A 433 14.79 30.45 -5.69
CA SER A 433 15.82 29.81 -6.53
C SER A 433 15.83 28.30 -6.34
N GLY A 434 16.04 27.56 -7.42
CA GLY A 434 16.22 26.10 -7.39
C GLY A 434 17.61 25.65 -6.91
N ALA A 435 18.52 26.57 -6.58
CA ALA A 435 19.92 26.24 -6.26
C ALA A 435 20.08 25.31 -5.05
N ALA A 436 19.33 25.56 -3.97
CA ALA A 436 19.39 24.73 -2.76
C ALA A 436 18.92 23.28 -3.03
N PHE A 437 17.81 23.14 -3.76
CA PHE A 437 17.29 21.83 -4.14
C PHE A 437 18.20 21.11 -5.13
N ALA A 438 18.80 21.83 -6.09
CA ALA A 438 19.80 21.27 -7.00
C ALA A 438 21.03 20.73 -6.24
N ALA A 439 21.53 21.49 -5.26
CA ALA A 439 22.67 21.10 -4.43
C ALA A 439 22.39 19.85 -3.57
N ALA A 440 21.22 19.76 -2.95
CA ALA A 440 20.85 18.63 -2.11
C ALA A 440 20.36 17.39 -2.90
N GLY A 441 19.65 17.63 -4.01
CA GLY A 441 18.99 16.59 -4.80
C GLY A 441 19.82 16.01 -5.95
N GLY A 442 20.81 16.75 -6.46
CA GLY A 442 21.68 16.35 -7.57
C GLY A 442 21.17 16.72 -8.96
N ASP A 443 19.94 17.23 -9.09
CA ASP A 443 19.43 17.76 -10.36
C ASP A 443 19.93 19.19 -10.61
N HIS A 444 21.13 19.27 -11.19
CA HIS A 444 21.77 20.54 -11.56
C HIS A 444 21.35 21.07 -12.93
N ASN A 445 20.23 20.63 -13.51
CA ASN A 445 19.77 21.12 -14.81
C ASN A 445 19.63 22.67 -14.80
N PRO A 446 20.41 23.42 -15.61
CA PRO A 446 20.47 24.88 -15.51
C PRO A 446 19.18 25.60 -15.85
N ILE A 447 18.19 24.93 -16.43
CA ILE A 447 16.85 25.52 -16.65
C ILE A 447 16.16 25.93 -15.32
N HIS A 448 16.64 25.41 -14.19
CA HIS A 448 16.12 25.74 -12.85
C HIS A 448 16.86 26.90 -12.17
N THR A 449 18.04 27.28 -12.66
CA THR A 449 18.94 28.23 -11.99
C THR A 449 19.46 29.35 -12.88
N SER A 450 19.38 29.22 -14.20
CA SER A 450 19.89 30.19 -15.17
C SER A 450 18.82 30.62 -16.17
N ALA A 451 18.58 31.93 -16.22
CA ALA A 451 17.66 32.53 -17.20
C ALA A 451 18.11 32.30 -18.65
N PHE A 452 19.42 32.25 -18.90
CA PHE A 452 19.98 32.03 -20.24
C PHE A 452 19.66 30.62 -20.75
N PHE A 453 19.77 29.61 -19.89
CA PHE A 453 19.42 28.23 -20.24
C PHE A 453 17.90 28.03 -20.35
N ALA A 454 17.12 28.67 -19.48
CA ALA A 454 15.67 28.66 -19.60
C ALA A 454 15.21 29.25 -20.95
N ASP A 455 15.77 30.39 -21.37
CA ASP A 455 15.46 31.01 -22.66
C ASP A 455 15.93 30.17 -23.86
N ALA A 456 17.08 29.50 -23.72
CA ALA A 456 17.58 28.55 -24.72
C ALA A 456 16.65 27.33 -24.87
N ALA A 457 15.97 26.92 -23.79
CA ALA A 457 14.96 25.86 -23.78
C ALA A 457 13.55 26.34 -24.17
N GLY A 458 13.36 27.64 -24.43
CA GLY A 458 12.06 28.23 -24.77
C GLY A 458 11.12 28.40 -23.58
N LEU A 459 11.65 28.44 -22.36
CA LEU A 459 10.90 28.72 -21.14
C LEU A 459 10.87 30.24 -20.89
N PRO A 460 9.84 30.77 -20.20
CA PRO A 460 9.74 32.22 -19.93
C PRO A 460 10.79 32.74 -18.94
N GLY A 461 11.44 31.82 -18.21
CA GLY A 461 12.47 32.06 -17.20
C GLY A 461 12.74 30.77 -16.43
N PRO A 462 13.61 30.79 -15.40
CA PRO A 462 13.87 29.62 -14.59
C PRO A 462 12.58 29.06 -13.98
N ILE A 463 12.43 27.73 -13.99
CA ILE A 463 11.27 27.04 -13.42
C ILE A 463 11.68 26.25 -12.17
N ALA A 464 10.77 26.07 -11.22
CA ALA A 464 11.02 25.19 -10.09
C ALA A 464 11.16 23.72 -10.53
N HIS A 465 11.92 22.94 -9.78
CA HIS A 465 12.01 21.50 -10.03
C HIS A 465 10.63 20.85 -9.82
N GLY A 466 10.23 19.99 -10.78
CA GLY A 466 9.03 19.16 -10.62
C GLY A 466 9.15 18.28 -9.37
N LEU A 467 10.32 17.66 -9.19
CA LEU A 467 10.63 16.85 -8.00
C LEU A 467 10.53 17.62 -6.69
N TRP A 468 10.88 18.91 -6.64
CA TRP A 468 10.64 19.73 -5.46
C TRP A 468 9.14 19.85 -5.17
N THR A 469 8.33 20.10 -6.20
CA THR A 469 6.87 20.23 -6.07
C THR A 469 6.24 18.92 -5.59
N ALA A 470 6.69 17.77 -6.09
CA ALA A 470 6.25 16.45 -5.64
C ALA A 470 6.66 16.19 -4.18
N ALA A 471 7.92 16.44 -3.82
CA ALA A 471 8.42 16.23 -2.45
C ALA A 471 7.69 17.12 -1.43
N ALA A 472 7.46 18.40 -1.78
CA ALA A 472 6.74 19.33 -0.93
C ALA A 472 5.26 18.92 -0.76
N ALA A 473 4.61 18.43 -1.82
CA ALA A 473 3.24 17.92 -1.75
C ALA A 473 3.15 16.60 -0.95
N ARG A 474 4.13 15.70 -1.09
CA ARG A 474 4.22 14.49 -0.28
C ARG A 474 4.44 14.82 1.19
N ALA A 475 5.36 15.72 1.50
CA ALA A 475 5.63 16.17 2.86
C ALA A 475 4.38 16.78 3.51
N ALA A 476 3.60 17.57 2.76
CA ALA A 476 2.33 18.09 3.25
C ALA A 476 1.30 16.96 3.52
N ALA A 477 1.21 15.95 2.65
CA ALA A 477 0.34 14.80 2.89
C ALA A 477 0.79 13.97 4.11
N ASP A 478 2.10 13.82 4.29
CA ASP A 478 2.72 13.12 5.41
C ASP A 478 2.53 13.87 6.73
N ALA A 479 2.49 15.21 6.72
CA ALA A 479 2.17 15.99 7.92
C ALA A 479 0.77 15.67 8.48
N HIS A 480 -0.18 15.29 7.63
CA HIS A 480 -1.50 14.81 8.04
C HIS A 480 -1.54 13.32 8.41
N ALA A 481 -0.50 12.55 8.08
CA ALA A 481 -0.37 11.14 8.41
C ALA A 481 1.10 10.73 8.64
N PRO A 482 1.74 11.21 9.73
CA PRO A 482 3.19 11.11 9.90
C PRO A 482 3.71 9.68 9.80
N GLY A 483 4.70 9.46 8.91
CA GLY A 483 5.36 8.19 8.73
C GLY A 483 4.48 7.08 8.15
N ARG A 484 3.28 7.40 7.65
CA ARG A 484 2.32 6.42 7.11
C ARG A 484 2.14 6.50 5.60
N VAL A 485 2.69 7.49 4.91
CA VAL A 485 2.72 7.50 3.44
C VAL A 485 3.64 6.36 2.95
N ARG A 486 3.06 5.38 2.25
CA ARG A 486 3.75 4.20 1.71
C ARG A 486 4.02 4.28 0.22
N ALA A 487 3.21 5.04 -0.51
CA ALA A 487 3.48 5.36 -1.90
C ALA A 487 3.01 6.78 -2.23
N PHE A 488 3.68 7.42 -3.18
CA PHE A 488 3.32 8.73 -3.71
C PHE A 488 3.54 8.76 -5.21
N ALA A 489 2.48 8.91 -5.98
CA ALA A 489 2.50 8.99 -7.43
C ALA A 489 2.11 10.41 -7.87
N ALA A 490 2.96 11.09 -8.60
CA ALA A 490 2.79 12.48 -9.01
C ALA A 490 2.87 12.63 -10.53
N ARG A 491 1.95 13.41 -11.10
CA ARG A 491 1.96 13.87 -12.48
C ARG A 491 2.14 15.38 -12.52
N PHE A 492 3.12 15.85 -13.27
CA PHE A 492 3.40 17.26 -13.46
C PHE A 492 2.53 17.79 -14.60
N VAL A 493 1.62 18.71 -14.28
CA VAL A 493 0.64 19.24 -15.23
C VAL A 493 1.18 20.50 -15.91
N ALA A 494 1.82 21.39 -15.14
CA ALA A 494 2.37 22.63 -15.62
C ALA A 494 3.65 23.02 -14.86
N ALA A 495 4.53 23.76 -15.53
CA ALA A 495 5.73 24.31 -14.90
C ALA A 495 5.37 25.45 -13.95
N VAL A 496 6.10 25.55 -12.84
CA VAL A 496 5.86 26.56 -11.80
C VAL A 496 7.02 27.53 -11.75
N ARG A 497 6.73 28.83 -11.62
CA ARG A 497 7.75 29.86 -11.44
C ARG A 497 8.27 29.88 -9.99
N PRO A 498 9.56 30.18 -9.77
CA PRO A 498 10.08 30.50 -8.45
C PRO A 498 9.25 31.57 -7.73
N ALA A 499 9.23 31.53 -6.40
CA ALA A 499 8.45 32.41 -5.53
C ALA A 499 6.91 32.37 -5.69
N ALA A 500 6.36 31.52 -6.57
CA ALA A 500 4.93 31.31 -6.68
C ALA A 500 4.33 30.72 -5.39
N ARG A 501 3.04 30.98 -5.18
CA ARG A 501 2.25 30.35 -4.11
C ARG A 501 1.39 29.24 -4.70
N LEU A 502 1.43 28.07 -4.07
CA LEU A 502 0.65 26.89 -4.46
C LEU A 502 -0.30 26.50 -3.34
N ASP A 503 -1.57 26.30 -3.69
CA ASP A 503 -2.59 25.80 -2.78
C ASP A 503 -2.82 24.31 -3.05
N LEU A 504 -2.69 23.50 -2.00
CA LEU A 504 -2.84 22.06 -2.04
C LEU A 504 -4.18 21.66 -1.45
N CYS A 505 -4.90 20.80 -2.16
CA CYS A 505 -6.12 20.17 -1.68
C CYS A 505 -5.90 18.65 -1.63
N MET A 506 -6.24 18.05 -0.49
CA MET A 506 -6.11 16.61 -0.28
C MET A 506 -7.47 16.00 0.04
N ARG A 507 -7.85 14.95 -0.69
CA ARG A 507 -9.12 14.26 -0.51
C ARG A 507 -8.91 12.75 -0.44
N HIS A 508 -9.49 12.11 0.56
CA HIS A 508 -9.55 10.66 0.62
C HIS A 508 -10.62 10.16 -0.35
N VAL A 509 -10.22 9.34 -1.32
CA VAL A 509 -11.07 8.96 -2.47
C VAL A 509 -11.25 7.46 -2.66
N ALA A 510 -10.39 6.63 -2.06
CA ALA A 510 -10.51 5.17 -2.14
C ALA A 510 -9.72 4.47 -1.03
N PHE A 511 -9.92 3.16 -0.89
CA PHE A 511 -9.01 2.26 -0.19
C PHE A 511 -8.29 1.34 -1.19
N GLU A 512 -7.05 0.96 -0.87
CA GLU A 512 -6.26 -0.04 -1.61
C GLU A 512 -5.45 -0.87 -0.61
N ARG A 513 -5.74 -2.17 -0.49
CA ARG A 513 -5.09 -3.10 0.47
C ARG A 513 -5.06 -2.53 1.91
N GLY A 514 -6.18 -2.02 2.42
CA GLY A 514 -6.24 -1.43 3.75
C GLY A 514 -5.48 -0.12 3.91
N ARG A 515 -5.00 0.50 2.82
CA ARG A 515 -4.42 1.85 2.83
C ARG A 515 -5.42 2.83 2.27
N ARG A 516 -5.47 4.03 2.85
CA ARG A 516 -6.26 5.15 2.33
C ARG A 516 -5.55 5.70 1.09
N VAL A 517 -6.28 5.86 0.00
CA VAL A 517 -5.82 6.55 -1.21
C VAL A 517 -6.26 8.01 -1.10
N VAL A 518 -5.29 8.90 -0.92
CA VAL A 518 -5.50 10.34 -0.83
C VAL A 518 -5.08 10.99 -2.14
N HIS A 519 -6.04 11.56 -2.85
CA HIS A 519 -5.80 12.40 -4.03
C HIS A 519 -5.28 13.76 -3.56
N VAL A 520 -4.19 14.23 -4.17
CA VAL A 520 -3.49 15.47 -3.82
C VAL A 520 -3.38 16.30 -5.09
N THR A 521 -3.98 17.49 -5.10
CA THR A 521 -3.84 18.45 -6.20
C THR A 521 -3.12 19.69 -5.71
N ALA A 522 -2.21 20.24 -6.52
CA ALA A 522 -1.67 21.57 -6.29
C ALA A 522 -2.08 22.49 -7.44
N ALA A 523 -2.50 23.70 -7.10
CA ALA A 523 -2.85 24.76 -8.06
C ALA A 523 -2.22 26.09 -7.64
N THR A 524 -1.99 26.97 -8.61
CA THR A 524 -1.63 28.37 -8.34
C THR A 524 -2.86 29.17 -7.90
N ARG A 525 -2.65 30.39 -7.38
CA ARG A 525 -3.73 31.27 -6.89
C ARG A 525 -4.79 31.60 -7.95
N ASP A 526 -4.39 31.66 -9.22
CA ASP A 526 -5.25 31.85 -10.39
C ASP A 526 -5.98 30.57 -10.84
N GLY A 527 -5.84 29.47 -10.09
CA GLY A 527 -6.57 28.22 -10.31
C GLY A 527 -5.92 27.27 -11.32
N ALA A 528 -4.75 27.62 -11.88
CA ALA A 528 -4.05 26.74 -12.81
C ALA A 528 -3.47 25.52 -12.06
N ARG A 529 -3.91 24.32 -12.45
CA ARG A 529 -3.42 23.06 -11.84
C ARG A 529 -1.98 22.81 -12.26
N VAL A 530 -1.10 22.55 -11.30
CA VAL A 530 0.33 22.29 -11.54
C VAL A 530 0.75 20.86 -11.21
N LEU A 531 0.08 20.22 -10.24
CA LEU A 531 0.35 18.86 -9.80
C LEU A 531 -0.96 18.09 -9.64
N ASP A 532 -0.96 16.85 -10.11
CA ASP A 532 -2.02 15.87 -9.85
C ASP A 532 -1.35 14.61 -9.28
N ALA A 533 -1.67 14.25 -8.05
CA ALA A 533 -0.95 13.20 -7.32
C ALA A 533 -1.88 12.31 -6.48
N SER A 534 -1.38 11.14 -6.10
CA SER A 534 -2.06 10.15 -5.27
C SER A 534 -1.09 9.62 -4.22
N ALA A 535 -1.47 9.69 -2.95
CA ALA A 535 -0.74 9.11 -1.82
C ALA A 535 -1.46 7.85 -1.31
N GLU A 536 -0.75 6.74 -1.16
CA GLU A 536 -1.24 5.58 -0.41
C GLU A 536 -0.77 5.68 1.03
N VAL A 537 -1.71 5.84 1.96
CA VAL A 537 -1.46 6.12 3.37
C VAL A 537 -1.91 4.94 4.22
N ALA A 538 -0.98 4.32 4.94
CA ALA A 538 -1.29 3.27 5.91
C ALA A 538 -2.28 3.77 6.96
N GLN A 539 -3.20 2.91 7.38
CA GLN A 539 -4.06 3.19 8.52
C GLN A 539 -3.25 3.21 9.82
N PRO A 540 -3.77 3.82 10.90
CA PRO A 540 -3.21 3.61 12.22
C PRO A 540 -3.11 2.11 12.55
N PRO A 541 -2.17 1.68 13.42
CA PRO A 541 -2.14 0.32 13.92
C PRO A 541 -3.54 -0.09 14.39
N THR A 542 -4.04 -1.20 13.85
CA THR A 542 -5.42 -1.65 14.02
C THR A 542 -5.42 -3.07 14.54
N ALA A 543 -6.24 -3.33 15.56
CA ALA A 543 -6.51 -4.67 16.07
C ALA A 543 -8.00 -4.99 15.91
N TYR A 544 -8.32 -6.17 15.38
CA TYR A 544 -9.69 -6.66 15.28
C TYR A 544 -10.00 -7.60 16.45
N LEU A 545 -10.99 -7.24 17.25
CA LEU A 545 -11.43 -8.03 18.40
C LEU A 545 -12.76 -8.70 18.10
N PHE A 546 -12.81 -10.03 18.25
CA PHE A 546 -13.98 -10.84 17.96
C PHE A 546 -14.69 -11.22 19.26
N PRO A 547 -15.99 -10.88 19.43
CA PRO A 547 -16.71 -11.14 20.66
C PRO A 547 -16.97 -12.64 20.88
N GLY A 548 -17.23 -12.99 22.14
CA GLY A 548 -17.64 -14.34 22.53
C GLY A 548 -19.16 -14.52 22.55
N GLN A 549 -19.58 -15.65 23.10
CA GLN A 549 -20.99 -15.92 23.37
C GLN A 549 -21.61 -14.86 24.32
N GLY A 550 -22.87 -14.51 24.09
CA GLY A 550 -23.63 -13.52 24.89
C GLY A 550 -24.00 -12.25 24.12
N ALA A 551 -23.37 -11.99 22.97
CA ALA A 551 -23.70 -10.87 22.09
C ALA A 551 -24.73 -11.23 20.99
N HIS A 552 -25.25 -12.46 20.98
CA HIS A 552 -26.15 -12.93 19.94
C HIS A 552 -27.52 -12.25 20.03
N ALA A 553 -28.11 -11.98 18.87
CA ALA A 553 -29.44 -11.41 18.78
C ALA A 553 -30.19 -12.01 17.59
N VAL A 554 -31.51 -12.05 17.70
CA VAL A 554 -32.38 -12.41 16.58
C VAL A 554 -32.12 -11.46 15.41
N ALA A 555 -31.99 -12.00 14.21
CA ALA A 555 -31.66 -11.29 12.98
C ALA A 555 -30.29 -10.58 12.95
N MET A 556 -29.35 -10.95 13.83
CA MET A 556 -27.96 -10.45 13.74
C MET A 556 -27.35 -10.72 12.36
N GLY A 557 -26.62 -9.74 11.82
CA GLY A 557 -25.97 -9.82 10.50
C GLY A 557 -26.93 -9.82 9.30
N MET A 558 -28.26 -9.83 9.49
CA MET A 558 -29.20 -9.96 8.36
C MET A 558 -29.32 -8.70 7.51
N ALA A 559 -29.13 -7.51 8.10
CA ALA A 559 -29.01 -6.27 7.33
C ALA A 559 -27.80 -6.35 6.36
N ARG A 560 -26.65 -6.80 6.87
CA ARG A 560 -25.44 -6.96 6.06
C ARG A 560 -25.59 -8.05 5.01
N TYR A 561 -26.26 -9.16 5.34
CA TYR A 561 -26.63 -10.21 4.39
C TYR A 561 -27.39 -9.65 3.18
N ALA A 562 -28.33 -8.74 3.41
CA ALA A 562 -29.14 -8.12 2.36
C ALA A 562 -28.35 -7.15 1.46
N GLU A 563 -27.32 -6.49 1.99
CA GLU A 563 -26.57 -5.44 1.27
C GLU A 563 -25.26 -5.93 0.64
N SER A 564 -24.57 -6.90 1.25
CA SER A 564 -23.19 -7.25 0.93
C SER A 564 -23.09 -8.65 0.31
N PRO A 565 -22.80 -8.76 -1.00
CA PRO A 565 -22.60 -10.07 -1.64
C PRO A 565 -21.54 -10.95 -0.98
N PRO A 566 -20.37 -10.42 -0.54
CA PRO A 566 -19.37 -11.20 0.20
C PRO A 566 -19.89 -11.75 1.53
N ALA A 567 -20.64 -10.95 2.29
CA ALA A 567 -21.23 -11.40 3.56
C ALA A 567 -22.32 -12.45 3.32
N ARG A 568 -23.13 -12.27 2.28
CA ARG A 568 -24.16 -13.23 1.87
C ARG A 568 -23.56 -14.58 1.50
N ALA A 569 -22.48 -14.58 0.73
CA ALA A 569 -21.78 -15.80 0.33
C ALA A 569 -21.28 -16.62 1.53
N VAL A 570 -20.79 -15.96 2.59
CA VAL A 570 -20.37 -16.61 3.83
C VAL A 570 -21.57 -17.30 4.52
N TRP A 571 -22.68 -16.59 4.66
CA TRP A 571 -23.90 -17.14 5.25
C TRP A 571 -24.49 -18.30 4.43
N ASP A 572 -24.60 -18.13 3.11
CA ASP A 572 -25.18 -19.13 2.21
C ASP A 572 -24.34 -20.42 2.21
N ALA A 573 -23.01 -20.29 2.21
CA ALA A 573 -22.09 -21.42 2.29
C ALA A 573 -22.25 -22.19 3.62
N ALA A 574 -22.25 -21.48 4.75
CA ALA A 574 -22.44 -22.09 6.06
C ALA A 574 -23.83 -22.72 6.21
N ASP A 575 -24.90 -22.06 5.78
CA ASP A 575 -26.27 -22.58 5.86
C ASP A 575 -26.46 -23.81 4.96
N ALA A 576 -25.92 -23.79 3.74
CA ALA A 576 -25.97 -24.94 2.84
C ALA A 576 -25.24 -26.15 3.44
N PHE A 577 -24.07 -25.95 4.05
CA PHE A 577 -23.34 -26.99 4.76
C PHE A 577 -24.14 -27.53 5.95
N MET A 578 -24.63 -26.66 6.84
CA MET A 578 -25.37 -27.07 8.05
C MET A 578 -26.65 -27.84 7.71
N ARG A 579 -27.34 -27.47 6.62
CA ARG A 579 -28.50 -28.21 6.11
C ARG A 579 -28.12 -29.56 5.52
N ALA A 580 -27.04 -29.64 4.76
CA ALA A 580 -26.61 -30.88 4.13
C ALA A 580 -26.11 -31.91 5.15
N THR A 581 -25.35 -31.45 6.15
CA THR A 581 -24.65 -32.33 7.11
C THR A 581 -25.52 -32.65 8.33
N TYR A 582 -26.24 -31.66 8.87
CA TYR A 582 -26.97 -31.78 10.14
C TYR A 582 -28.48 -31.55 10.00
N ALA A 583 -28.98 -31.24 8.79
CA ALA A 583 -30.33 -30.74 8.55
C ALA A 583 -30.71 -29.55 9.47
N VAL A 584 -29.72 -28.73 9.81
CA VAL A 584 -29.90 -27.53 10.64
C VAL A 584 -30.03 -26.31 9.73
N PRO A 585 -31.19 -25.63 9.70
CA PRO A 585 -31.39 -24.43 8.91
C PRO A 585 -30.85 -23.20 9.66
N LEU A 586 -29.53 -22.99 9.65
CA LEU A 586 -28.85 -21.97 10.45
C LEU A 586 -29.43 -20.55 10.23
N LEU A 587 -29.62 -20.13 8.97
CA LEU A 587 -30.21 -18.83 8.64
C LEU A 587 -31.62 -18.67 9.20
N ASP A 588 -32.38 -19.76 9.23
CA ASP A 588 -33.73 -19.76 9.74
C ASP A 588 -33.77 -19.56 11.26
N ILE A 589 -32.87 -20.24 11.95
CA ILE A 589 -32.69 -20.12 13.40
C ILE A 589 -32.32 -18.68 13.76
N VAL A 590 -31.40 -18.06 13.01
CA VAL A 590 -31.01 -16.67 13.24
C VAL A 590 -32.16 -15.69 12.97
N ARG A 591 -32.93 -15.89 11.90
CA ARG A 591 -34.02 -14.97 11.51
C ARG A 591 -35.24 -15.06 12.42
N ARG A 592 -35.63 -16.27 12.83
CA ARG A 592 -36.93 -16.53 13.47
C ARG A 592 -36.83 -17.01 14.92
N ASN A 593 -35.65 -17.46 15.36
CA ASN A 593 -35.42 -18.05 16.68
C ASN A 593 -36.53 -19.05 17.09
N PRO A 594 -36.76 -20.12 16.30
CA PRO A 594 -37.81 -21.09 16.59
C PRO A 594 -37.56 -21.78 17.93
N ARG A 595 -38.62 -22.21 18.63
CA ARG A 595 -38.50 -22.91 19.92
C ARG A 595 -38.12 -24.39 19.80
N SER A 596 -38.33 -24.97 18.62
CA SER A 596 -38.02 -26.37 18.35
C SER A 596 -37.62 -26.59 16.89
N LEU A 597 -36.84 -27.63 16.65
CA LEU A 597 -36.43 -28.09 15.32
C LEU A 597 -36.44 -29.61 15.32
N THR A 598 -37.25 -30.21 14.43
CA THR A 598 -37.25 -31.66 14.21
C THR A 598 -36.41 -31.98 12.98
N VAL A 599 -35.36 -32.76 13.19
CA VAL A 599 -34.46 -33.31 12.18
C VAL A 599 -35.01 -34.66 11.75
N HIS A 600 -35.28 -34.85 10.45
CA HIS A 600 -35.81 -36.11 9.92
C HIS A 600 -34.70 -36.91 9.22
N PHE A 601 -34.65 -38.22 9.50
CA PHE A 601 -33.62 -39.15 9.02
C PHE A 601 -34.11 -40.06 7.88
N VAL A 602 -35.09 -39.59 7.10
CA VAL A 602 -35.74 -40.38 6.03
C VAL A 602 -34.94 -40.29 4.72
N GLY A 603 -34.83 -41.43 4.02
CA GLY A 603 -34.15 -41.55 2.74
C GLY A 603 -32.61 -41.47 2.82
N PRO A 604 -31.90 -41.52 1.67
CA PRO A 604 -30.44 -41.58 1.65
C PRO A 604 -29.75 -40.37 2.31
N ARG A 605 -30.29 -39.17 2.11
CA ARG A 605 -29.78 -37.94 2.76
C ARG A 605 -30.01 -37.97 4.27
N GLY A 606 -31.20 -38.37 4.72
CA GLY A 606 -31.51 -38.47 6.15
C GLY A 606 -30.66 -39.52 6.87
N ALA A 607 -30.35 -40.65 6.21
CA ALA A 607 -29.44 -41.65 6.75
C ALA A 607 -28.01 -41.11 6.94
N ALA A 608 -27.51 -40.27 6.02
CA ALA A 608 -26.22 -39.61 6.17
C ALA A 608 -26.19 -38.61 7.33
N VAL A 609 -27.26 -37.81 7.49
CA VAL A 609 -27.43 -36.91 8.64
C VAL A 609 -27.47 -37.70 9.95
N ARG A 610 -28.20 -38.81 10.00
CA ARG A 610 -28.23 -39.71 11.18
C ARG A 610 -26.85 -40.25 11.51
N ALA A 611 -26.09 -40.70 10.50
CA ALA A 611 -24.72 -41.17 10.69
C ALA A 611 -23.81 -40.06 11.26
N ALA A 612 -23.95 -38.82 10.78
CA ALA A 612 -23.19 -37.67 11.29
C ALA A 612 -23.47 -37.41 12.77
N TYR A 613 -24.74 -37.44 13.21
CA TYR A 613 -25.08 -37.30 14.63
C TYR A 613 -24.56 -38.45 15.49
N ARG A 614 -24.65 -39.70 15.01
CA ARG A 614 -24.16 -40.88 15.73
C ARG A 614 -22.63 -40.94 15.83
N ALA A 615 -21.92 -40.30 14.91
CA ALA A 615 -20.46 -40.17 14.97
C ALA A 615 -19.98 -39.18 16.04
N MET A 616 -20.86 -38.33 16.59
CA MET A 616 -20.50 -37.38 17.65
C MET A 616 -20.49 -38.08 19.00
N ALA A 617 -19.30 -38.28 19.55
CA ALA A 617 -19.10 -38.95 20.83
C ALA A 617 -17.88 -38.40 21.58
N TRP A 618 -17.87 -38.57 22.89
CA TRP A 618 -16.65 -38.49 23.69
C TRP A 618 -15.86 -39.77 23.52
N ASP A 619 -14.57 -39.66 23.20
CA ASP A 619 -13.66 -40.78 23.41
C ASP A 619 -13.73 -41.31 24.84
N ALA A 620 -13.60 -42.61 24.96
CA ALA A 620 -13.50 -43.28 26.24
C ALA A 620 -12.19 -42.98 26.96
N ALA A 621 -12.26 -42.96 28.29
CA ALA A 621 -11.10 -43.20 29.12
C ALA A 621 -10.74 -44.70 29.04
N ASP A 622 -9.45 -45.02 28.93
CA ASP A 622 -8.90 -46.35 29.22
C ASP A 622 -9.57 -47.54 28.50
N GLY A 623 -9.73 -47.47 27.17
CA GLY A 623 -10.18 -48.60 26.35
C GLY A 623 -11.68 -48.94 26.40
N ALA A 624 -12.49 -48.14 27.09
CA ALA A 624 -13.96 -48.24 27.03
C ALA A 624 -14.52 -47.82 25.65
N PRO A 625 -15.81 -48.09 25.35
CA PRO A 625 -16.45 -47.56 24.15
C PRO A 625 -16.73 -46.05 24.27
N PRO A 626 -16.66 -45.28 23.16
CA PRO A 626 -16.94 -43.84 23.17
C PRO A 626 -18.39 -43.55 23.57
N THR A 627 -18.59 -42.49 24.36
CA THR A 627 -19.91 -42.08 24.86
C THR A 627 -20.61 -41.18 23.84
N PRO A 628 -21.69 -41.62 23.18
CA PRO A 628 -22.37 -40.82 22.17
C PRO A 628 -23.02 -39.57 22.78
N PHE A 629 -22.98 -38.45 22.06
CA PHE A 629 -23.70 -37.23 22.47
C PHE A 629 -25.22 -37.45 22.42
N PHE A 630 -25.69 -38.23 21.45
CA PHE A 630 -27.10 -38.53 21.25
C PHE A 630 -27.38 -40.04 21.38
N PRO A 631 -27.48 -40.58 22.61
CA PRO A 631 -27.76 -41.99 22.82
C PRO A 631 -29.12 -42.43 22.25
N ASP A 632 -30.09 -41.50 22.20
CA ASP A 632 -31.45 -41.75 21.70
C ASP A 632 -31.56 -41.82 20.18
N ILE A 633 -30.49 -41.45 19.45
CA ILE A 633 -30.45 -41.57 17.98
C ILE A 633 -29.92 -42.97 17.63
N ALA A 634 -30.82 -43.96 17.72
CA ALA A 634 -30.56 -45.34 17.31
C ALA A 634 -30.37 -45.50 15.79
N ALA A 635 -29.98 -46.69 15.33
CA ALA A 635 -29.70 -46.97 13.92
C ALA A 635 -30.93 -46.83 13.00
N ASP A 636 -32.11 -47.03 13.56
CA ASP A 636 -33.43 -47.00 12.94
C ASP A 636 -34.24 -45.74 13.28
N ALA A 637 -33.68 -44.82 14.08
CA ALA A 637 -34.35 -43.57 14.44
C ALA A 637 -34.77 -42.80 13.18
N LEU A 638 -36.04 -42.36 13.14
CA LEU A 638 -36.63 -41.65 12.00
C LEU A 638 -36.55 -40.12 12.13
N ALA A 639 -36.44 -39.61 13.36
CA ALA A 639 -36.29 -38.19 13.63
C ALA A 639 -35.68 -37.92 15.01
N TYR A 640 -35.19 -36.71 15.22
CA TYR A 640 -34.75 -36.18 16.51
C TYR A 640 -35.21 -34.72 16.65
N THR A 641 -35.70 -34.32 17.83
CA THR A 641 -36.21 -32.97 18.06
C THR A 641 -35.35 -32.21 19.05
N PHE A 642 -34.78 -31.09 18.62
CA PHE A 642 -34.22 -30.08 19.51
C PHE A 642 -35.34 -29.20 20.05
N ALA A 643 -35.32 -28.91 21.36
CA ALA A 643 -36.26 -28.00 22.00
C ALA A 643 -35.52 -27.04 22.95
N ALA A 644 -35.84 -25.75 22.85
CA ALA A 644 -35.35 -24.72 23.75
C ALA A 644 -36.50 -23.73 24.06
N PRO A 645 -36.98 -23.63 25.31
CA PRO A 645 -38.13 -22.77 25.66
C PRO A 645 -37.92 -21.28 25.28
N ALA A 646 -36.68 -20.79 25.43
CA ALA A 646 -36.29 -19.43 25.07
C ALA A 646 -35.94 -19.25 23.58
N GLY A 647 -36.12 -20.29 22.75
CA GLY A 647 -35.71 -20.30 21.34
C GLY A 647 -34.35 -20.95 21.12
N LEU A 648 -34.19 -21.64 19.99
CA LEU A 648 -32.99 -22.40 19.64
C LEU A 648 -31.74 -21.52 19.50
N LEU A 649 -31.87 -20.25 19.10
CA LEU A 649 -30.73 -19.33 19.01
C LEU A 649 -30.08 -19.08 20.37
N ASN A 650 -30.80 -19.31 21.48
CA ASN A 650 -30.28 -19.21 22.84
C ASN A 650 -29.68 -20.53 23.36
N ALA A 651 -29.75 -21.62 22.59
CA ALA A 651 -29.09 -22.87 22.93
C ALA A 651 -27.68 -22.88 22.32
N THR A 652 -26.68 -23.11 23.17
CA THR A 652 -25.24 -22.98 22.87
C THR A 652 -24.81 -23.62 21.54
N GLN A 653 -25.33 -24.80 21.20
CA GLN A 653 -25.02 -25.49 19.95
C GLN A 653 -25.45 -24.73 18.69
N PHE A 654 -26.47 -23.87 18.75
CA PHE A 654 -26.89 -23.02 17.63
C PHE A 654 -26.38 -21.59 17.76
N THR A 655 -26.22 -21.09 18.99
CA THR A 655 -25.64 -19.77 19.26
C THR A 655 -24.22 -19.65 18.69
N GLN A 656 -23.38 -20.66 18.95
CA GLN A 656 -21.98 -20.65 18.55
C GLN A 656 -21.78 -20.57 17.02
N PRO A 657 -22.33 -21.49 16.19
CA PRO A 657 -22.18 -21.39 14.74
C PRO A 657 -22.80 -20.10 14.18
N ALA A 658 -23.91 -19.63 14.75
CA ALA A 658 -24.54 -18.40 14.30
C ALA A 658 -23.65 -17.17 14.52
N LEU A 659 -23.06 -17.03 15.72
CA LEU A 659 -22.15 -15.92 16.03
C LEU A 659 -20.89 -15.95 15.17
N LEU A 660 -20.24 -17.12 15.06
CA LEU A 660 -19.05 -17.29 14.23
C LEU A 660 -19.30 -16.87 12.78
N VAL A 661 -20.38 -17.37 12.17
CA VAL A 661 -20.71 -17.05 10.78
C VAL A 661 -21.05 -15.57 10.62
N CYS A 662 -21.74 -14.96 11.60
CA CYS A 662 -22.03 -13.53 11.59
C CYS A 662 -20.73 -12.70 11.58
N GLU A 663 -19.80 -13.01 12.47
CA GLU A 663 -18.52 -12.30 12.60
C GLU A 663 -17.64 -12.45 11.35
N VAL A 664 -17.56 -13.66 10.81
CA VAL A 664 -16.84 -13.93 9.55
C VAL A 664 -17.49 -13.19 8.37
N ALA A 665 -18.81 -13.10 8.32
CA ALA A 665 -19.55 -12.40 7.27
C ALA A 665 -19.32 -10.88 7.33
N GLU A 666 -19.35 -10.27 8.53
CA GLU A 666 -19.03 -8.85 8.70
C GLU A 666 -17.59 -8.55 8.30
N PHE A 667 -16.64 -9.40 8.69
CA PHE A 667 -15.24 -9.21 8.30
C PHE A 667 -15.03 -9.39 6.78
N ALA A 668 -15.73 -10.33 6.14
CA ALA A 668 -15.71 -10.51 4.69
C ALA A 668 -16.19 -9.24 3.96
N HIS A 669 -17.19 -8.54 4.51
CA HIS A 669 -17.62 -7.23 4.01
C HIS A 669 -16.51 -6.18 4.16
N LEU A 670 -15.88 -6.06 5.34
CA LEU A 670 -14.77 -5.12 5.55
C LEU A 670 -13.61 -5.37 4.57
N ARG A 671 -13.27 -6.64 4.35
CA ARG A 671 -12.24 -7.05 3.39
C ARG A 671 -12.60 -6.63 1.97
N ALA A 672 -13.86 -6.80 1.56
CA ALA A 672 -14.35 -6.38 0.24
C ALA A 672 -14.42 -4.86 0.06
N CYS A 673 -14.65 -4.11 1.14
CA CYS A 673 -14.53 -2.66 1.15
C CYS A 673 -13.08 -2.15 1.08
N GLY A 674 -12.10 -3.06 1.12
CA GLY A 674 -10.67 -2.74 1.04
C GLY A 674 -10.12 -2.08 2.31
N VAL A 675 -10.85 -2.07 3.42
CA VAL A 675 -10.48 -1.32 4.65
C VAL A 675 -9.62 -2.12 5.63
N VAL A 676 -9.37 -3.40 5.37
CA VAL A 676 -8.60 -4.27 6.27
C VAL A 676 -7.09 -4.10 6.02
N PRO A 677 -6.30 -3.58 6.99
CA PRO A 677 -4.86 -3.51 6.86
C PRO A 677 -4.23 -4.90 6.75
N PRO A 678 -3.21 -5.08 5.90
CA PRO A 678 -2.57 -6.37 5.68
C PRO A 678 -1.76 -6.85 6.90
N ASP A 679 -1.48 -5.96 7.85
CA ASP A 679 -0.68 -6.15 9.06
C ASP A 679 -1.50 -6.02 10.36
N ALA A 680 -2.83 -5.94 10.26
CA ALA A 680 -3.70 -5.83 11.43
C ALA A 680 -3.52 -7.02 12.38
N ALA A 681 -3.43 -6.73 13.68
CA ALA A 681 -3.51 -7.75 14.73
C ALA A 681 -4.97 -8.19 14.90
N PHE A 682 -5.19 -9.36 15.49
CA PHE A 682 -6.52 -9.80 15.83
C PHE A 682 -6.49 -10.71 17.05
N ALA A 683 -7.55 -10.66 17.85
CA ALA A 683 -7.76 -11.57 18.96
C ALA A 683 -9.27 -11.84 19.10
N GLY A 684 -9.62 -12.97 19.69
CA GLY A 684 -11.01 -13.33 19.92
C GLY A 684 -11.24 -13.79 21.34
N HIS A 685 -12.37 -13.39 21.92
CA HIS A 685 -12.74 -13.82 23.27
C HIS A 685 -13.51 -15.14 23.20
N SER A 686 -12.94 -16.21 23.76
CA SER A 686 -13.56 -17.53 23.81
C SER A 686 -13.95 -18.09 22.43
N LEU A 687 -15.21 -17.94 22.04
CA LEU A 687 -15.71 -18.36 20.73
C LEU A 687 -15.10 -17.52 19.61
N GLY A 688 -14.92 -16.21 19.82
CA GLY A 688 -14.43 -15.28 18.81
C GLY A 688 -13.02 -15.62 18.30
N GLU A 689 -12.25 -16.44 19.03
CA GLU A 689 -10.93 -16.93 18.58
C GLU A 689 -11.05 -17.66 17.23
N PHE A 690 -12.06 -18.52 17.09
CA PHE A 690 -12.33 -19.24 15.83
C PHE A 690 -12.77 -18.29 14.72
N ALA A 691 -13.56 -17.26 15.05
CA ALA A 691 -13.96 -16.25 14.07
C ALA A 691 -12.75 -15.46 13.57
N GLY A 692 -11.84 -15.03 14.45
CA GLY A 692 -10.61 -14.34 14.06
C GLY A 692 -9.69 -15.21 13.19
N LEU A 693 -9.49 -16.47 13.56
CA LEU A 693 -8.69 -17.43 12.79
C LEU A 693 -9.30 -17.70 11.40
N CYS A 694 -10.62 -17.81 11.30
CA CYS A 694 -11.33 -17.96 10.02
C CYS A 694 -11.28 -16.67 9.19
N ALA A 695 -11.66 -15.55 9.79
CA ALA A 695 -11.90 -14.28 9.12
C ALA A 695 -10.63 -13.53 8.74
N VAL A 696 -9.59 -13.56 9.58
CA VAL A 696 -8.35 -12.77 9.37
C VAL A 696 -7.24 -13.64 8.79
N ALA A 697 -7.01 -14.81 9.38
CA ALA A 697 -5.90 -15.69 9.01
C ALA A 697 -6.24 -16.72 7.93
N ASP A 698 -7.52 -16.85 7.54
CA ASP A 698 -8.03 -17.85 6.60
C ASP A 698 -7.62 -19.31 7.00
N VAL A 699 -7.56 -19.62 8.30
CA VAL A 699 -7.18 -20.95 8.84
C VAL A 699 -8.23 -22.03 8.54
N MET A 700 -9.48 -21.63 8.38
CA MET A 700 -10.60 -22.52 8.10
C MET A 700 -11.66 -21.82 7.23
N THR A 701 -12.50 -22.60 6.57
CA THR A 701 -13.61 -22.07 5.77
C THR A 701 -14.82 -21.70 6.64
N PRO A 702 -15.76 -20.87 6.16
CA PRO A 702 -17.00 -20.59 6.88
C PRO A 702 -17.81 -21.83 7.27
N GLU A 703 -17.80 -22.86 6.42
CA GLU A 703 -18.44 -24.15 6.66
C GLU A 703 -17.77 -24.86 7.83
N ALA A 704 -16.44 -24.93 7.83
CA ALA A 704 -15.67 -25.52 8.92
C ALA A 704 -15.84 -24.74 10.23
N ALA A 705 -15.93 -23.40 10.18
CA ALA A 705 -16.21 -22.57 11.35
C ALA A 705 -17.61 -22.85 11.94
N ALA A 706 -18.64 -22.96 11.10
CA ALA A 706 -19.99 -23.33 11.53
C ALA A 706 -20.01 -24.75 12.13
N ASP A 707 -19.34 -25.70 11.49
CA ASP A 707 -19.20 -27.08 11.95
C ASP A 707 -18.52 -27.16 13.33
N ILE A 708 -17.37 -26.50 13.48
CA ILE A 708 -16.63 -26.41 14.73
C ILE A 708 -17.48 -25.75 15.82
N GLY A 709 -18.17 -24.65 15.51
CA GLY A 709 -19.08 -23.97 16.45
C GLY A 709 -20.20 -24.89 16.93
N PHE A 710 -20.85 -25.62 16.02
CA PHE A 710 -21.92 -26.56 16.35
C PHE A 710 -21.41 -27.70 17.24
N CYS A 711 -20.32 -28.36 16.83
CA CYS A 711 -19.72 -29.45 17.57
C CYS A 711 -19.15 -29.02 18.92
N ARG A 712 -18.53 -27.83 19.01
CA ARG A 712 -18.04 -27.26 20.27
C ARG A 712 -19.19 -26.99 21.23
N GLY A 713 -20.29 -26.42 20.74
CA GLY A 713 -21.47 -26.17 21.57
C GLY A 713 -22.10 -27.46 22.09
N LEU A 714 -22.18 -28.50 21.27
CA LEU A 714 -22.63 -29.84 21.71
C LEU A 714 -21.67 -30.48 22.72
N ALA A 715 -20.37 -30.47 22.44
CA ALA A 715 -19.37 -31.00 23.36
C ALA A 715 -19.48 -30.30 24.72
N MET A 716 -19.58 -28.97 24.75
CA MET A 716 -19.79 -28.21 25.98
C MET A 716 -21.08 -28.61 26.71
N LEU A 717 -22.18 -28.82 25.98
CA LEU A 717 -23.46 -29.24 26.55
C LEU A 717 -23.38 -30.63 27.21
N HIS A 718 -22.70 -31.57 26.56
CA HIS A 718 -22.57 -32.97 26.98
C HIS A 718 -21.38 -33.25 27.91
N ALA A 719 -20.53 -32.25 28.18
CA ALA A 719 -19.44 -32.36 29.17
C ALA A 719 -19.94 -32.32 30.62
N VAL A 720 -21.18 -31.85 30.83
CA VAL A 720 -21.70 -31.52 32.15
C VAL A 720 -22.89 -32.42 32.48
N PRO A 721 -22.94 -33.05 33.67
CA PRO A 721 -24.10 -33.80 34.12
C PRO A 721 -25.34 -32.91 34.19
N ARG A 722 -26.47 -33.41 33.69
CA ARG A 722 -27.76 -32.72 33.71
C ARG A 722 -28.81 -33.59 34.40
N ASP A 723 -29.88 -32.94 34.89
CA ASP A 723 -31.05 -33.64 35.41
C ASP A 723 -31.70 -34.53 34.33
N SER A 724 -32.61 -35.43 34.74
CA SER A 724 -33.29 -36.38 33.85
C SER A 724 -34.14 -35.73 32.74
N ARG A 725 -34.30 -34.41 32.76
CA ARG A 725 -34.97 -33.63 31.71
C ARG A 725 -34.00 -32.78 30.89
N CYS A 726 -32.70 -32.89 31.13
CA CYS A 726 -31.61 -32.11 30.52
C CYS A 726 -31.72 -30.58 30.67
N ARG A 727 -32.46 -30.09 31.67
CA ARG A 727 -32.81 -28.66 31.86
C ARG A 727 -31.89 -27.90 32.80
N SER A 728 -31.28 -28.56 33.77
CA SER A 728 -30.43 -27.88 34.76
C SER A 728 -29.16 -28.64 35.07
N SER A 729 -28.07 -27.89 35.19
CA SER A 729 -26.74 -28.34 35.60
C SER A 729 -26.45 -27.87 37.04
N PRO A 730 -25.61 -28.60 37.81
CA PRO A 730 -25.18 -28.17 39.14
C PRO A 730 -24.20 -26.98 39.08
N TYR A 731 -23.80 -26.54 37.89
CA TYR A 731 -22.84 -25.45 37.68
C TYR A 731 -23.50 -24.16 37.21
N ALA A 732 -22.78 -23.05 37.38
CA ALA A 732 -23.12 -21.74 36.86
C ALA A 732 -21.84 -20.90 36.71
N MET A 733 -22.01 -19.65 36.28
CA MET A 733 -20.94 -18.66 36.20
C MET A 733 -21.43 -17.31 36.72
N ALA A 734 -20.53 -16.52 37.28
CA ALA A 734 -20.83 -15.19 37.80
C ALA A 734 -19.73 -14.19 37.47
N ALA A 735 -20.13 -12.99 37.07
CA ALA A 735 -19.22 -11.85 36.95
C ALA A 735 -18.93 -11.28 38.35
N VAL A 736 -17.65 -11.09 38.64
CA VAL A 736 -17.16 -10.54 39.90
C VAL A 736 -16.41 -9.23 39.64
N ASN A 737 -16.74 -8.21 40.42
CA ASN A 737 -16.04 -6.91 40.42
C ASN A 737 -15.33 -6.71 41.77
N PRO A 738 -14.02 -7.03 41.85
CA PRO A 738 -13.24 -6.93 43.09
C PRO A 738 -13.23 -5.53 43.71
N ALA A 739 -13.14 -4.47 42.88
CA ALA A 739 -13.15 -3.09 43.36
C ALA A 739 -14.43 -2.70 44.12
N ARG A 740 -15.54 -3.42 43.90
CA ARG A 740 -16.80 -3.20 44.63
C ARG A 740 -16.86 -3.88 45.99
N VAL A 741 -15.93 -4.80 46.29
CA VAL A 741 -15.72 -5.31 47.65
C VAL A 741 -15.09 -4.19 48.49
N ARG A 742 -13.91 -3.74 48.08
CA ARG A 742 -13.21 -2.55 48.60
C ARG A 742 -12.09 -2.12 47.64
N PRO A 743 -11.63 -0.85 47.64
CA PRO A 743 -10.65 -0.36 46.67
C PRO A 743 -9.34 -1.14 46.61
N ALA A 744 -8.86 -1.69 47.75
CA ALA A 744 -7.63 -2.48 47.83
C ALA A 744 -7.82 -3.97 47.48
N PHE A 745 -9.04 -4.42 47.17
CA PHE A 745 -9.33 -5.82 46.86
C PHE A 745 -9.21 -6.05 45.34
N GLY A 746 -8.09 -6.66 44.94
CA GLY A 746 -7.75 -6.98 43.55
C GLY A 746 -7.91 -8.48 43.22
N LEU A 747 -7.21 -8.93 42.18
CA LEU A 747 -7.23 -10.33 41.73
C LEU A 747 -6.73 -11.29 42.83
N ASP A 748 -5.65 -10.94 43.53
CA ASP A 748 -5.06 -11.79 44.57
C ASP A 748 -6.05 -12.04 45.71
N GLY A 749 -6.83 -11.03 46.08
CA GLY A 749 -7.89 -11.16 47.08
C GLY A 749 -9.02 -12.08 46.62
N LEU A 750 -9.44 -11.95 45.35
CA LEU A 750 -10.44 -12.84 44.75
C LEU A 750 -9.93 -14.29 44.69
N GLN A 751 -8.67 -14.49 44.29
CA GLN A 751 -8.06 -15.82 44.21
C GLN A 751 -7.95 -16.45 45.60
N ALA A 752 -7.51 -15.69 46.61
CA ALA A 752 -7.47 -16.16 48.00
C ALA A 752 -8.86 -16.58 48.53
N ALA A 753 -9.91 -15.83 48.19
CA ALA A 753 -11.28 -16.19 48.57
C ALA A 753 -11.74 -17.48 47.88
N VAL A 754 -11.45 -17.63 46.59
CA VAL A 754 -11.76 -18.86 45.82
C VAL A 754 -11.00 -20.06 46.39
N ASP A 755 -9.70 -19.94 46.61
CA ASP A 755 -8.83 -21.00 47.12
C ASP A 755 -9.27 -21.44 48.52
N GLN A 756 -9.63 -20.48 49.38
CA GLN A 756 -10.09 -20.78 50.73
C GLN A 756 -11.44 -21.53 50.74
N ILE A 757 -12.37 -21.16 49.85
CA ILE A 757 -13.65 -21.89 49.71
C ILE A 757 -13.38 -23.32 49.23
N ARG A 758 -12.49 -23.51 48.26
CA ARG A 758 -12.09 -24.84 47.77
C ARG A 758 -11.39 -25.69 48.84
N ALA A 759 -10.60 -25.08 49.71
CA ALA A 759 -9.97 -25.76 50.83
C ALA A 759 -11.01 -26.28 51.86
N CYS A 760 -12.13 -25.56 52.03
CA CYS A 760 -13.20 -25.94 52.94
C CYS A 760 -14.23 -26.92 52.34
N ASN A 761 -14.37 -26.96 51.00
CA ASN A 761 -15.27 -27.87 50.31
C ASN A 761 -14.73 -28.24 48.93
N HIS A 762 -14.48 -29.53 48.70
CA HIS A 762 -14.11 -30.03 47.38
C HIS A 762 -15.23 -29.79 46.36
N GLY A 763 -14.87 -29.21 45.23
CA GLY A 763 -15.78 -28.92 44.13
C GLY A 763 -15.17 -27.89 43.17
N LEU A 764 -15.88 -27.61 42.07
CA LEU A 764 -15.42 -26.64 41.07
C LEU A 764 -15.71 -25.21 41.53
N LEU A 765 -14.66 -24.38 41.65
CA LEU A 765 -14.76 -22.93 41.76
C LEU A 765 -13.47 -22.31 41.22
N GLU A 766 -13.52 -21.63 40.08
CA GLU A 766 -12.34 -21.15 39.37
C GLU A 766 -12.59 -19.80 38.73
N VAL A 767 -11.62 -18.89 38.81
CA VAL A 767 -11.62 -17.67 38.00
C VAL A 767 -11.27 -18.09 36.57
N VAL A 768 -12.20 -17.90 35.64
CA VAL A 768 -12.11 -18.43 34.27
C VAL A 768 -11.98 -17.35 33.19
N ASN A 769 -12.36 -16.11 33.48
CA ASN A 769 -12.12 -14.99 32.58
C ASN A 769 -11.48 -13.81 33.34
N HIS A 770 -10.36 -13.33 32.80
CA HIS A 770 -9.66 -12.15 33.24
C HIS A 770 -9.91 -11.03 32.22
N ASN A 771 -11.03 -10.31 32.36
CA ASN A 771 -11.50 -9.39 31.33
C ASN A 771 -10.91 -7.99 31.50
N VAL A 772 -11.04 -7.40 32.70
CA VAL A 772 -10.53 -6.06 32.99
C VAL A 772 -9.84 -6.07 34.36
N PRO A 773 -8.53 -5.73 34.41
CA PRO A 773 -7.79 -5.68 35.66
C PRO A 773 -8.51 -4.86 36.73
N GLY A 774 -8.64 -5.45 37.91
CA GLY A 774 -9.25 -4.84 39.11
C GLY A 774 -10.79 -4.71 39.09
N SER A 775 -11.47 -4.92 37.95
CA SER A 775 -12.89 -4.57 37.84
C SER A 775 -13.79 -5.64 37.22
N GLN A 776 -13.30 -6.52 36.35
CA GLN A 776 -14.16 -7.53 35.73
C GLN A 776 -13.45 -8.88 35.59
N TYR A 777 -13.91 -9.83 36.37
CA TYR A 777 -13.54 -11.24 36.28
C TYR A 777 -14.80 -12.09 36.17
N VAL A 778 -14.68 -13.33 35.68
CA VAL A 778 -15.76 -14.31 35.72
C VAL A 778 -15.30 -15.53 36.48
N VAL A 779 -16.12 -15.99 37.42
CA VAL A 779 -15.89 -17.19 38.22
C VAL A 779 -16.89 -18.25 37.77
N ALA A 780 -16.39 -19.43 37.41
CA ALA A 780 -17.20 -20.60 37.10
C ALA A 780 -17.13 -21.59 38.24
N GLY A 781 -18.24 -22.25 38.55
CA GLY A 781 -18.23 -23.23 39.63
C GLY A 781 -19.58 -23.88 39.89
N GLU A 782 -19.60 -24.75 40.88
CA GLU A 782 -20.83 -25.31 41.41
C GLU A 782 -21.69 -24.22 42.02
N ARG A 783 -23.01 -24.33 41.82
CA ARG A 783 -23.98 -23.36 42.33
C ARG A 783 -23.86 -23.20 43.85
N LEU A 784 -23.49 -24.24 44.59
CA LEU A 784 -23.23 -24.16 46.03
C LEU A 784 -22.02 -23.27 46.35
N LEU A 785 -20.90 -23.48 45.65
CA LEU A 785 -19.65 -22.76 45.89
C LEU A 785 -19.71 -21.31 45.42
N LEU A 786 -20.45 -21.03 44.35
CA LEU A 786 -20.72 -19.67 43.88
C LEU A 786 -21.60 -18.88 44.84
N ASP A 787 -22.59 -19.53 45.47
CA ASP A 787 -23.42 -18.93 46.51
C ASP A 787 -22.57 -18.59 47.75
N ALA A 788 -21.70 -19.51 48.17
CA ALA A 788 -20.73 -19.25 49.23
C ALA A 788 -19.77 -18.10 48.88
N LEU A 789 -19.27 -18.04 47.63
CA LEU A 789 -18.41 -16.95 47.18
C LEU A 789 -19.12 -15.59 47.28
N SER A 790 -20.38 -15.49 46.86
CA SER A 790 -21.15 -14.25 47.02
C SER A 790 -21.19 -13.80 48.49
N HIS A 791 -21.49 -14.72 49.42
CA HIS A 791 -21.52 -14.40 50.85
C HIS A 791 -20.15 -13.98 51.40
N VAL A 792 -19.06 -14.62 50.97
CA VAL A 792 -17.70 -14.22 51.36
C VAL A 792 -17.39 -12.81 50.86
N LEU A 793 -17.70 -12.51 49.60
CA LEU A 793 -17.46 -11.18 49.01
C LEU A 793 -18.29 -10.10 49.70
N ASP A 794 -19.53 -10.40 50.08
CA ASP A 794 -20.39 -9.47 50.81
C ASP A 794 -19.90 -9.22 52.24
N ALA A 795 -19.45 -10.27 52.93
CA ALA A 795 -18.86 -10.14 54.27
C ALA A 795 -17.56 -9.32 54.25
N LEU A 796 -16.75 -9.46 53.19
CA LEU A 796 -15.54 -8.66 52.97
C LEU A 796 -15.85 -7.22 52.56
N ALA A 797 -17.04 -6.95 52.02
CA ALA A 797 -17.49 -5.62 51.65
C ALA A 797 -18.12 -4.84 52.83
N CYS A 798 -18.61 -5.55 53.86
CA CYS A 798 -19.16 -4.95 55.07
C CYS A 798 -18.05 -4.45 56.02
N PRO A 799 -18.14 -3.22 56.57
CA PRO A 799 -17.21 -2.75 57.60
C PRO A 799 -17.37 -3.58 58.89
N SER A 800 -16.26 -4.08 59.46
CA SER A 800 -16.30 -4.79 60.75
C SER A 800 -16.57 -3.81 61.91
N PRO A 801 -17.57 -4.07 62.78
CA PRO A 801 -17.92 -3.14 63.86
C PRO A 801 -16.96 -3.15 65.06
N ALA A 802 -16.05 -4.15 65.17
CA ALA A 802 -15.15 -4.30 66.32
C ALA A 802 -13.74 -3.71 66.10
N SER A 803 -13.31 -3.51 64.85
CA SER A 803 -12.10 -2.77 64.48
C SER A 803 -11.98 -2.61 62.96
N PRO A 804 -11.46 -1.48 62.46
CA PRO A 804 -11.33 -1.20 61.02
C PRO A 804 -10.34 -2.11 60.26
N HIS A 805 -9.69 -3.08 60.94
CA HIS A 805 -8.65 -3.95 60.37
C HIS A 805 -8.84 -5.46 60.57
N SER A 806 -9.93 -5.93 61.18
CA SER A 806 -10.12 -7.36 61.41
C SER A 806 -11.48 -7.84 60.91
N HIS A 807 -11.52 -8.28 59.64
CA HIS A 807 -12.46 -9.33 59.28
C HIS A 807 -12.00 -10.63 59.97
N PRO A 808 -12.93 -11.53 60.34
CA PRO A 808 -12.54 -12.87 60.73
C PRO A 808 -11.70 -13.53 59.61
N PRO A 809 -10.82 -14.50 59.94
CA PRO A 809 -10.00 -15.19 58.96
C PRO A 809 -10.84 -15.69 57.77
N LEU A 810 -10.29 -15.63 56.56
CA LEU A 810 -11.00 -16.10 55.36
C LEU A 810 -11.53 -17.53 55.51
N SER A 811 -10.83 -18.38 56.27
CA SER A 811 -11.26 -19.75 56.56
C SER A 811 -12.57 -19.82 57.34
N GLU A 812 -12.75 -18.95 58.34
CA GLU A 812 -13.98 -18.86 59.11
C GLU A 812 -15.13 -18.29 58.27
N LEU A 813 -14.85 -17.24 57.48
CA LEU A 813 -15.81 -16.66 56.53
C LEU A 813 -16.28 -17.70 55.51
N ALA A 814 -15.36 -18.48 54.94
CA ALA A 814 -15.68 -19.52 53.98
C ALA A 814 -16.56 -20.62 54.59
N LEU A 815 -16.26 -21.08 55.81
CA LEU A 815 -17.07 -22.09 56.51
C LEU A 815 -18.48 -21.58 56.83
N CYS A 816 -18.60 -20.35 57.32
CA CYS A 816 -19.90 -19.72 57.59
C CYS A 816 -20.71 -19.53 56.30
N ALA A 817 -20.07 -19.05 55.23
CA ALA A 817 -20.69 -18.87 53.92
C ALA A 817 -21.18 -20.19 53.31
N LEU A 818 -20.39 -21.26 53.43
CA LEU A 818 -20.76 -22.62 52.98
C LEU A 818 -21.96 -23.16 53.77
N ARG A 819 -22.01 -22.97 55.10
CA ARG A 819 -23.16 -23.36 55.92
C ARG A 819 -24.42 -22.61 55.48
N ALA A 820 -24.34 -21.30 55.29
CA ALA A 820 -25.47 -20.48 54.83
C ALA A 820 -25.96 -20.92 53.44
N ALA A 821 -25.05 -21.13 52.49
CA ALA A 821 -25.39 -21.62 51.15
C ALA A 821 -26.03 -23.02 51.17
N ARG A 822 -25.54 -23.94 52.02
CA ARG A 822 -26.16 -25.28 52.19
C ARG A 822 -27.58 -25.20 52.75
N LEU A 823 -27.80 -24.39 53.79
CA LEU A 823 -29.13 -24.22 54.39
C LEU A 823 -30.12 -23.63 53.38
N ARG A 824 -29.70 -22.59 52.65
CA ARG A 824 -30.53 -21.96 51.60
C ARG A 824 -30.91 -22.96 50.51
N ARG A 825 -29.95 -23.76 50.04
CA ARG A 825 -30.19 -24.78 49.00
C ARG A 825 -30.97 -26.00 49.49
N ALA A 826 -30.86 -26.33 50.78
CA ALA A 826 -31.69 -27.37 51.38
C ALA A 826 -33.16 -26.92 51.47
N ALA A 827 -33.42 -25.63 51.72
CA ALA A 827 -34.76 -25.07 51.70
C ALA A 827 -35.34 -24.97 50.28
N ASP A 828 -34.53 -24.58 49.30
CA ASP A 828 -34.91 -24.57 47.89
C ASP A 828 -33.70 -24.91 46.99
N ALA A 829 -33.67 -26.14 46.47
CA ALA A 829 -32.61 -26.61 45.58
C ALA A 829 -32.59 -25.84 44.24
N SER A 830 -33.73 -25.27 43.83
CA SER A 830 -33.90 -24.51 42.60
C SER A 830 -33.56 -23.02 42.74
N ALA A 831 -33.24 -22.57 43.96
CA ALA A 831 -32.94 -21.17 44.26
C ALA A 831 -31.90 -20.58 43.30
N ALA A 832 -32.22 -19.39 42.79
CA ALA A 832 -31.31 -18.60 41.98
C ALA A 832 -30.09 -18.16 42.80
N LEU A 833 -28.93 -18.03 42.14
CA LEU A 833 -27.76 -17.45 42.78
C LEU A 833 -28.06 -16.03 43.27
N PRO A 834 -27.50 -15.62 44.41
CA PRO A 834 -27.71 -14.27 44.92
C PRO A 834 -27.01 -13.26 43.98
N THR A 835 -27.58 -12.07 43.89
CA THR A 835 -26.92 -10.92 43.25
C THR A 835 -26.51 -9.97 44.35
N SER A 836 -25.26 -9.54 44.33
CA SER A 836 -24.68 -8.68 45.35
C SER A 836 -23.90 -7.51 44.75
N ARG A 837 -23.32 -6.66 45.61
CA ARG A 837 -22.58 -5.47 45.17
C ARG A 837 -21.43 -5.82 44.23
N ALA A 838 -20.69 -6.89 44.54
CA ALA A 838 -19.50 -7.33 43.81
C ALA A 838 -19.74 -8.58 42.96
N PHE A 839 -20.90 -9.24 43.07
CA PHE A 839 -21.17 -10.55 42.46
C PHE A 839 -22.47 -10.51 41.65
N VAL A 840 -22.39 -10.84 40.35
CA VAL A 840 -23.55 -10.86 39.44
C VAL A 840 -23.59 -12.19 38.69
N PRO A 841 -24.60 -13.06 38.96
CA PRO A 841 -24.77 -14.30 38.20
C PRO A 841 -24.99 -14.05 36.71
N LEU A 842 -24.36 -14.86 35.85
CA LEU A 842 -24.57 -14.80 34.41
C LEU A 842 -25.84 -15.60 34.04
N PRO A 843 -26.87 -14.97 33.45
CA PRO A 843 -28.12 -15.65 33.15
C PRO A 843 -27.95 -16.68 32.04
N ALA A 844 -28.67 -17.81 32.15
CA ALA A 844 -28.72 -18.87 31.14
C ALA A 844 -27.37 -19.50 30.75
N ILE A 845 -26.34 -19.38 31.60
CA ILE A 845 -25.07 -20.11 31.46
C ILE A 845 -25.00 -21.20 32.53
N ASP A 846 -25.10 -22.45 32.07
CA ASP A 846 -25.15 -23.63 32.93
C ASP A 846 -23.97 -24.60 32.67
N VAL A 847 -23.06 -24.22 31.76
CA VAL A 847 -21.79 -24.89 31.50
C VAL A 847 -20.63 -24.01 31.99
N PRO A 848 -19.77 -24.50 32.90
CA PRO A 848 -18.63 -23.77 33.45
C PRO A 848 -17.44 -23.78 32.46
N PHE A 849 -17.58 -23.10 31.33
CA PHE A 849 -16.54 -23.10 30.30
C PHE A 849 -15.25 -22.40 30.74
N HIS A 850 -14.13 -22.76 30.10
CA HIS A 850 -12.74 -22.40 30.47
C HIS A 850 -12.24 -22.93 31.82
N SER A 851 -13.05 -23.70 32.54
CA SER A 851 -12.62 -24.35 33.79
C SER A 851 -12.05 -25.76 33.55
N THR A 852 -11.40 -26.30 34.58
CA THR A 852 -10.76 -27.63 34.54
C THR A 852 -11.72 -28.79 34.30
N ILE A 853 -13.03 -28.61 34.54
CA ILE A 853 -14.04 -29.67 34.35
C ILE A 853 -14.19 -30.10 32.89
N LEU A 854 -13.83 -29.24 31.92
CA LEU A 854 -13.87 -29.57 30.49
C LEU A 854 -12.60 -30.26 30.00
N ARG A 855 -11.56 -30.37 30.85
CA ARG A 855 -10.26 -30.96 30.48
C ARG A 855 -10.35 -32.39 29.94
N PRO A 856 -11.19 -33.29 30.49
CA PRO A 856 -11.33 -34.65 29.96
C PRO A 856 -11.79 -34.68 28.50
N GLY A 857 -12.54 -33.67 28.05
CA GLY A 857 -13.03 -33.58 26.68
C GLY A 857 -12.04 -33.03 25.65
N VAL A 858 -10.93 -32.43 26.10
CA VAL A 858 -9.97 -31.77 25.21
C VAL A 858 -9.37 -32.70 24.14
N PRO A 859 -8.97 -33.96 24.43
CA PRO A 859 -8.45 -34.87 23.41
C PRO A 859 -9.44 -35.13 22.26
N SER A 860 -10.71 -35.35 22.58
CA SER A 860 -11.77 -35.62 21.59
C SER A 860 -12.03 -34.39 20.72
N PHE A 861 -12.09 -33.20 21.34
CA PHE A 861 -12.22 -31.94 20.61
C PHE A 861 -10.98 -31.65 19.74
N ARG A 862 -9.77 -32.02 20.19
CA ARG A 862 -8.54 -31.89 19.38
C ARG A 862 -8.61 -32.73 18.10
N ARG A 863 -9.02 -34.01 18.19
CA ARG A 863 -9.19 -34.86 17.00
C ARG A 863 -10.24 -34.27 16.05
N LEU A 864 -11.32 -33.73 16.59
CA LEU A 864 -12.34 -33.04 15.80
C LEU A 864 -11.76 -31.84 15.04
N LEU A 865 -10.90 -31.04 15.68
CA LEU A 865 -10.20 -29.94 15.02
C LEU A 865 -9.21 -30.45 13.95
N GLN A 866 -8.45 -31.51 14.23
CA GLN A 866 -7.52 -32.11 13.26
C GLN A 866 -8.21 -32.67 12.01
N ALA A 867 -9.47 -33.13 12.13
CA ALA A 867 -10.26 -33.57 10.99
C ALA A 867 -10.83 -32.41 10.15
N LYS A 868 -10.93 -31.20 10.73
CA LYS A 868 -11.59 -30.04 10.10
C LYS A 868 -10.62 -28.93 9.69
N ILE A 869 -9.42 -28.89 10.29
CA ILE A 869 -8.36 -27.93 10.02
C ILE A 869 -7.15 -28.69 9.49
N SER A 870 -6.82 -28.48 8.23
CA SER A 870 -5.64 -29.06 7.62
C SER A 870 -4.41 -28.22 7.97
N PRO A 871 -3.34 -28.80 8.56
CA PRO A 871 -2.09 -28.09 8.79
C PRO A 871 -1.49 -27.56 7.50
N GLU A 872 -1.73 -28.28 6.39
CA GLU A 872 -1.27 -27.86 5.08
C GLU A 872 -1.92 -26.56 4.65
N ASP A 873 -3.10 -26.16 5.14
CA ASP A 873 -3.85 -24.98 4.67
C ASP A 873 -3.54 -23.67 5.44
N ILE A 874 -2.67 -23.73 6.44
CA ILE A 874 -2.34 -22.60 7.32
C ILE A 874 -1.14 -21.81 6.78
N ASP A 875 -1.31 -20.48 6.63
CA ASP A 875 -0.22 -19.54 6.32
C ASP A 875 0.36 -18.94 7.62
N PRO A 876 1.57 -19.35 8.06
CA PRO A 876 2.15 -18.85 9.30
C PRO A 876 2.41 -17.34 9.28
N ALA A 877 2.58 -16.72 8.10
CA ALA A 877 2.82 -15.28 7.99
C ALA A 877 1.60 -14.45 8.37
N ARG A 878 0.40 -15.04 8.34
CA ARG A 878 -0.84 -14.39 8.78
C ARG A 878 -1.07 -14.45 10.28
N LEU A 879 -0.37 -15.36 10.97
CA LEU A 879 -0.49 -15.57 12.42
C LEU A 879 0.65 -14.91 13.20
N ARG A 880 1.89 -15.01 12.69
CA ARG A 880 3.10 -14.55 13.41
C ARG A 880 3.01 -13.06 13.77
N HIS A 881 3.13 -12.76 15.07
CA HIS A 881 3.04 -11.42 15.66
C HIS A 881 1.71 -10.68 15.42
N ARG A 882 0.63 -11.43 15.12
CA ARG A 882 -0.68 -10.87 14.76
C ARG A 882 -1.85 -11.51 15.49
N TYR A 883 -1.80 -12.83 15.68
CA TYR A 883 -2.76 -13.61 16.46
C TYR A 883 -2.38 -13.61 17.95
#